data_AF-C4LSR6-F1
#
_entry.id   AF-C4LSR6-F1
#
_cell.length_a   1.000
_cell.length_b   1.000
_cell.length_c   1.000
_cell.angle_alpha   90.00
_cell.angle_beta   90.00
_cell.angle_gamma   90.00
#
_symmetry.space_group_name_H-M   'P 1'
#
loop_
_entity.id
_entity.type
_entity.pdbx_description
1 polymer ?
#
loop_
_entity_poly.entity_id
_entity_poly.type
_entity_poly.pdbx_seq_one_letter_code
_entity_poly.pdbx_strand_id
1 'polypeptide(L)'
;MENNDNYQLSTWNSLWRYIGIEKHATYGFYWMLGAAKVSDYKDWCLYWLGLNDQKPPIIGESPEDFYVRKIYSTSYDCFNRPICGPPENHIIIGLREEVPIENAKHLVLKEGKVREAINFGSYNYLGFGGRHPIVTKEVADCLKNKGSSCNGFAAERGISEEQKKLEGMLAEFLHKEAAVVVPMGFATNSTLIPILVGKGDVVFSDALNHSSIITGIKSANAEVRVFKHNDMTDFKAKLEDLKIHGMKNGQQPKKVMVVVEGLYSMEGEFCPLKEIIALKKAYGFYLYIDEAHSIGALGSTGRGIVEHLGCNFDDVDILMGTFSKSFAAAGGYIASDKSTIQLLKSNCYSYVYGSPMSPVVAQQIISSLNMMKTEEGQKRIAQLRKSSINFRRRLIEAGCHVLGDTDSPVIPVMLYHAGKVKDVSRGYLKRGIAVVGVGAPACPITACRVRFCISAAHTDEDIEKAFKATIECLTETDCIFKDADCGNIIYRPPKVDLAELEALPKEPRKMTPLSENSDNRKILPEPVSPIGLELSSYDIHGFNKDTERTEQLVNIIMNYGCGSCGPRGFYGGTLEHLKIEDKLMKFFNTNDALVYSYGNNVITSIIPVYGGVGDVIIVDECCNYPIQLGCRLAKKAKIIKFKHNDIEDLKKQVAEAKKTLVFPNKISIVTEGVFQCDYSISPLKEISELRSNNVLLIVDDSLGVGAIGATLKGSMEYAGLTMNDIDILSGSLEFVCDTIGGFVVGKYSVIDKQRLFGAGYIFSASAPTFSCTAACIALDAFEKNGVDMGIKIREQRNKFNQLMQEKAQNIQIIGNDSTPYVLLNCEGKNEEIVKDLREKGYFVVLQQHLDEDWCQNKYIRLCIGKDFTQDKMIEFINILSNY
;
A
#
# COMPACT_ATOMS: atom_id res chain seq x y z
N MET A 1 -15.51 -12.97 59.38
CA MET A 1 -15.61 -13.03 60.86
C MET A 1 -16.02 -14.45 61.20
N GLU A 2 -15.19 -15.34 61.76
CA GLU A 2 -13.90 -15.24 62.44
C GLU A 2 -13.11 -16.57 62.24
N ASN A 3 -11.78 -16.44 62.20
CA ASN A 3 -10.78 -17.46 62.52
C ASN A 3 -10.73 -18.77 61.71
N ASN A 4 -9.99 -18.75 60.60
CA ASN A 4 -8.79 -19.59 60.45
C ASN A 4 -8.06 -19.24 59.15
N ASP A 5 -6.93 -18.56 59.30
CA ASP A 5 -5.93 -18.38 58.24
C ASP A 5 -5.15 -19.69 58.03
N ASN A 6 -4.93 -20.05 56.76
CA ASN A 6 -4.02 -21.11 56.24
C ASN A 6 -4.60 -22.44 55.71
N TYR A 7 -5.88 -22.53 55.34
CA TYR A 7 -6.31 -23.60 54.43
C TYR A 7 -7.22 -23.07 53.33
N GLN A 8 -6.81 -23.29 52.06
CA GLN A 8 -7.59 -23.14 50.82
C GLN A 8 -7.69 -21.78 50.12
N LEU A 9 -6.56 -21.26 49.62
CA LEU A 9 -6.55 -20.44 48.38
C LEU A 9 -5.84 -21.14 47.21
N SER A 10 -5.01 -22.15 47.48
CA SER A 10 -4.37 -22.97 46.45
C SER A 10 -5.33 -24.00 45.84
N THR A 11 -6.27 -24.54 46.62
CA THR A 11 -7.28 -25.50 46.15
C THR A 11 -8.35 -24.84 45.30
N TRP A 12 -8.78 -23.61 45.60
CA TRP A 12 -9.74 -22.91 44.72
C TRP A 12 -9.11 -22.53 43.39
N ASN A 13 -7.90 -21.96 43.35
CA ASN A 13 -7.23 -21.67 42.07
C ASN A 13 -6.96 -22.93 41.24
N SER A 14 -6.69 -24.07 41.90
CA SER A 14 -6.59 -25.35 41.20
C SER A 14 -7.95 -25.91 40.81
N LEU A 15 -9.02 -25.74 41.61
CA LEU A 15 -10.40 -26.13 41.30
C LEU A 15 -10.97 -25.29 40.13
N TRP A 16 -10.74 -23.97 40.09
CA TRP A 16 -11.14 -23.10 38.97
C TRP A 16 -10.39 -23.46 37.67
N ARG A 17 -9.12 -23.87 37.76
CA ARG A 17 -8.36 -24.48 36.65
C ARG A 17 -8.87 -25.88 36.29
N TYR A 18 -9.33 -26.66 37.26
CA TYR A 18 -9.82 -28.04 37.10
C TYR A 18 -11.23 -28.08 36.50
N ILE A 19 -12.10 -27.12 36.82
CA ILE A 19 -13.47 -27.00 36.30
C ILE A 19 -13.51 -26.23 34.95
N GLY A 20 -12.37 -25.68 34.49
CA GLY A 20 -12.29 -25.01 33.19
C GLY A 20 -13.12 -23.72 33.07
N ILE A 21 -13.51 -23.09 34.18
CA ILE A 21 -14.48 -21.98 34.20
C ILE A 21 -13.94 -20.72 33.49
N GLU A 22 -12.65 -20.38 33.61
CA GLU A 22 -12.05 -19.30 32.78
C GLU A 22 -12.25 -19.57 31.28
N LYS A 23 -12.17 -20.84 30.87
CA LYS A 23 -12.26 -21.26 29.46
C LYS A 23 -13.70 -21.39 28.99
N HIS A 24 -14.62 -21.77 29.87
CA HIS A 24 -16.06 -21.63 29.66
C HIS A 24 -16.48 -20.16 29.57
N ALA A 25 -15.85 -19.27 30.34
CA ALA A 25 -16.06 -17.83 30.23
C ALA A 25 -15.48 -17.29 28.91
N THR A 26 -14.32 -17.76 28.44
CA THR A 26 -13.79 -17.42 27.11
C THR A 26 -14.71 -17.92 25.99
N TYR A 27 -15.18 -19.18 26.05
CA TYR A 27 -16.12 -19.71 25.06
C TYR A 27 -17.48 -19.00 25.13
N GLY A 28 -17.99 -18.72 26.33
CA GLY A 28 -19.20 -17.94 26.56
C GLY A 28 -19.08 -16.50 26.04
N PHE A 29 -17.91 -15.87 26.18
CA PHE A 29 -17.59 -14.58 25.59
C PHE A 29 -17.57 -14.66 24.05
N TYR A 30 -16.96 -15.69 23.46
CA TYR A 30 -16.98 -15.89 22.01
C TYR A 30 -18.37 -16.25 21.46
N TRP A 31 -19.18 -16.96 22.24
CA TRP A 31 -20.58 -17.24 21.93
C TRP A 31 -21.42 -15.96 21.99
N MET A 32 -21.24 -15.14 23.03
CA MET A 32 -21.84 -13.81 23.16
C MET A 32 -21.46 -12.87 22.01
N LEU A 33 -20.23 -12.96 21.49
CA LEU A 33 -19.78 -12.19 20.34
C LEU A 33 -20.26 -12.75 18.98
N GLY A 34 -20.97 -13.88 18.98
CA GLY A 34 -21.44 -14.58 17.77
C GLY A 34 -20.31 -15.18 16.93
N ALA A 35 -19.16 -15.46 17.54
CA ALA A 35 -17.93 -15.92 16.89
C ALA A 35 -17.59 -17.40 17.15
N ALA A 36 -18.36 -18.08 18.01
CA ALA A 36 -18.15 -19.49 18.36
C ALA A 36 -19.05 -20.45 17.56
N LYS A 37 -18.52 -21.61 17.12
CA LYS A 37 -19.33 -22.71 16.55
C LYS A 37 -19.63 -23.76 17.62
N VAL A 38 -20.82 -24.36 17.60
CA VAL A 38 -21.21 -25.48 18.49
C VAL A 38 -20.23 -26.64 18.39
N SER A 39 -19.71 -26.92 17.18
CA SER A 39 -18.69 -27.94 16.96
C SER A 39 -17.42 -27.68 17.75
N ASP A 40 -16.99 -26.42 17.89
CA ASP A 40 -15.79 -26.07 18.66
C ASP A 40 -15.98 -26.34 20.15
N TYR A 41 -17.21 -26.14 20.68
CA TYR A 41 -17.54 -26.51 22.06
C TYR A 41 -17.48 -28.02 22.24
N LYS A 42 -18.09 -28.76 21.29
CA LYS A 42 -18.09 -30.21 21.29
C LYS A 42 -16.67 -30.75 21.26
N ASP A 43 -15.82 -30.27 20.36
CA ASP A 43 -14.43 -30.71 20.23
C ASP A 43 -13.61 -30.36 21.48
N TRP A 44 -13.87 -29.20 22.09
CA TRP A 44 -13.30 -28.82 23.38
C TRP A 44 -13.74 -29.76 24.52
N CYS A 45 -15.03 -30.07 24.60
CA CYS A 45 -15.56 -31.04 25.57
C CYS A 45 -14.96 -32.43 25.34
N LEU A 46 -14.86 -32.88 24.09
CA LEU A 46 -14.30 -34.19 23.75
C LEU A 46 -12.81 -34.28 24.11
N TYR A 47 -12.02 -33.25 23.82
CA TYR A 47 -10.61 -33.21 24.24
C TYR A 47 -10.46 -33.18 25.76
N TRP A 48 -11.29 -32.38 26.45
CA TRP A 48 -11.23 -32.28 27.91
C TRP A 48 -11.62 -33.60 28.60
N LEU A 49 -12.55 -34.34 28.01
CA LEU A 49 -12.93 -35.68 28.47
C LEU A 49 -11.89 -36.76 28.10
N GLY A 50 -10.79 -36.41 27.42
CA GLY A 50 -9.80 -37.37 26.92
C GLY A 50 -10.34 -38.28 25.83
N LEU A 51 -11.44 -37.90 25.18
CA LEU A 51 -12.11 -38.63 24.11
C LEU A 51 -11.65 -38.18 22.72
N ASN A 52 -10.77 -37.18 22.65
CA ASN A 52 -10.14 -36.69 21.43
C ASN A 52 -8.72 -36.19 21.77
N ASP A 53 -7.70 -36.65 21.02
CA ASP A 53 -6.31 -36.24 21.24
C ASP A 53 -5.98 -34.89 20.58
N GLN A 54 -6.87 -34.36 19.74
CA GLN A 54 -6.68 -33.06 19.11
C GLN A 54 -6.95 -31.92 20.11
N LYS A 55 -5.89 -31.16 20.43
CA LYS A 55 -6.00 -29.92 21.22
C LYS A 55 -7.07 -29.01 20.60
N PRO A 56 -8.10 -28.59 21.35
CA PRO A 56 -9.14 -27.75 20.82
C PRO A 56 -8.56 -26.39 20.49
N PRO A 57 -9.04 -25.76 19.40
CA PRO A 57 -8.43 -24.56 18.81
C PRO A 57 -8.38 -23.35 19.74
N ILE A 58 -9.08 -23.35 20.87
CA ILE A 58 -9.17 -22.22 21.80
C ILE A 58 -7.87 -22.02 22.62
N ILE A 59 -6.93 -22.98 22.61
CA ILE A 59 -5.73 -22.94 23.46
C ILE A 59 -4.50 -22.53 22.65
N GLY A 60 -3.98 -21.31 22.90
CA GLY A 60 -2.70 -20.85 22.35
C GLY A 60 -2.75 -20.17 20.98
N GLU A 61 -3.95 -19.87 20.46
CA GLU A 61 -4.10 -19.06 19.25
C GLU A 61 -3.65 -17.61 19.49
N SER A 62 -2.92 -17.05 18.53
CA SER A 62 -2.66 -15.61 18.49
C SER A 62 -3.97 -14.84 18.22
N PRO A 63 -4.07 -13.56 18.63
CA PRO A 63 -5.21 -12.72 18.26
C PRO A 63 -5.48 -12.70 16.74
N GLU A 64 -4.43 -12.77 15.94
CA GLU A 64 -4.48 -12.88 14.48
C GLU A 64 -5.14 -14.19 14.04
N ASP A 65 -4.69 -15.35 14.56
CA ASP A 65 -5.28 -16.65 14.23
C ASP A 65 -6.75 -16.72 14.61
N PHE A 66 -7.09 -16.16 15.78
CA PHE A 66 -8.48 -16.06 16.24
C PHE A 66 -9.33 -15.25 15.24
N TYR A 67 -8.84 -14.07 14.83
CA TYR A 67 -9.54 -13.22 13.86
C TYR A 67 -9.77 -13.95 12.54
N VAL A 68 -8.72 -14.55 11.96
CA VAL A 68 -8.82 -15.27 10.68
C VAL A 68 -9.85 -16.40 10.77
N ARG A 69 -9.74 -17.25 11.80
CA ARG A 69 -10.57 -18.45 11.90
C ARG A 69 -12.01 -18.15 12.29
N LYS A 70 -12.25 -17.20 13.19
CA LYS A 70 -13.57 -17.01 13.81
C LYS A 70 -14.37 -15.86 13.22
N ILE A 71 -13.71 -14.82 12.72
CA ILE A 71 -14.38 -13.64 12.17
C ILE A 71 -14.30 -13.64 10.64
N TYR A 72 -13.09 -13.59 10.08
CA TYR A 72 -12.88 -13.46 8.64
C TYR A 72 -13.46 -14.65 7.86
N SER A 73 -13.13 -15.88 8.25
CA SER A 73 -13.59 -17.07 7.51
C SER A 73 -15.12 -17.18 7.40
N THR A 74 -15.87 -16.67 8.38
CA THR A 74 -17.34 -16.74 8.38
C THR A 74 -18.01 -15.63 7.58
N SER A 75 -17.22 -14.62 7.21
CA SER A 75 -17.62 -13.42 6.47
C SER A 75 -16.83 -13.28 5.17
N TYR A 76 -16.12 -14.33 4.75
CA TYR A 76 -15.18 -14.29 3.62
C TYR A 76 -15.83 -13.83 2.32
N ASP A 77 -17.11 -14.14 2.10
CA ASP A 77 -17.98 -13.69 0.98
C ASP A 77 -18.43 -12.23 1.06
N CYS A 78 -18.41 -11.65 2.25
CA CYS A 78 -18.68 -10.24 2.50
C CYS A 78 -17.43 -9.40 2.21
N PHE A 79 -16.25 -10.00 2.41
CA PHE A 79 -14.99 -9.53 1.87
C PHE A 79 -14.85 -10.03 0.41
N ASN A 80 -13.94 -9.44 -0.37
CA ASN A 80 -13.58 -9.93 -1.70
C ASN A 80 -14.73 -9.96 -2.73
N ARG A 81 -15.70 -9.03 -2.68
CA ARG A 81 -16.77 -8.89 -3.68
C ARG A 81 -16.27 -8.09 -4.89
N PRO A 82 -15.99 -8.72 -6.03
CA PRO A 82 -15.53 -8.00 -7.19
C PRO A 82 -16.70 -7.30 -7.88
N ILE A 83 -16.41 -6.16 -8.51
CA ILE A 83 -17.34 -5.52 -9.44
C ILE A 83 -17.10 -6.02 -10.88
N CYS A 84 -18.19 -6.21 -11.61
CA CYS A 84 -18.27 -6.67 -12.99
C CYS A 84 -18.69 -5.53 -13.93
N GLY A 85 -18.10 -4.35 -13.74
CA GLY A 85 -18.43 -3.13 -14.49
C GLY A 85 -17.62 -1.93 -13.99
N PRO A 86 -17.89 -0.72 -14.51
CA PRO A 86 -17.25 0.49 -14.03
C PRO A 86 -17.60 0.76 -12.56
N PRO A 87 -16.69 1.33 -11.75
CA PRO A 87 -16.93 1.68 -10.34
C PRO A 87 -17.77 2.97 -10.21
N GLU A 88 -19.00 2.92 -10.74
CA GLU A 88 -19.98 4.01 -10.71
C GLU A 88 -20.77 4.01 -9.39
N ASN A 89 -21.75 4.91 -9.26
CA ASN A 89 -22.69 4.94 -8.14
C ASN A 89 -23.63 3.72 -8.16
N HIS A 90 -23.86 3.11 -9.32
CA HIS A 90 -24.56 1.84 -9.47
C HIS A 90 -23.57 0.82 -10.03
N ILE A 91 -23.43 -0.32 -9.35
CA ILE A 91 -22.41 -1.33 -9.69
C ILE A 91 -23.05 -2.70 -9.86
N ILE A 92 -22.41 -3.50 -10.71
CA ILE A 92 -22.71 -4.93 -10.86
C ILE A 92 -21.67 -5.69 -10.05
N ILE A 93 -22.11 -6.53 -9.12
CA ILE A 93 -21.26 -7.33 -8.25
C ILE A 93 -21.27 -8.78 -8.73
N GLY A 94 -20.08 -9.35 -8.93
CA GLY A 94 -19.91 -10.77 -9.24
C GLY A 94 -20.13 -11.62 -7.98
N LEU A 95 -21.07 -12.55 -8.03
CA LEU A 95 -21.31 -13.46 -6.92
C LEU A 95 -20.27 -14.58 -6.92
N ARG A 96 -19.75 -14.92 -5.74
CA ARG A 96 -18.76 -15.99 -5.57
C ARG A 96 -19.31 -17.16 -4.77
N GLU A 97 -18.71 -18.32 -4.94
CA GLU A 97 -18.88 -19.49 -4.09
C GLU A 97 -17.56 -19.95 -3.50
N GLU A 98 -17.67 -20.53 -2.30
CA GLU A 98 -16.58 -21.26 -1.69
C GLU A 98 -16.38 -22.58 -2.43
N VAL A 99 -15.17 -22.80 -2.94
CA VAL A 99 -14.70 -24.08 -3.46
C VAL A 99 -13.67 -24.67 -2.50
N PRO A 100 -13.70 -25.99 -2.24
CA PRO A 100 -12.69 -26.64 -1.41
C PRO A 100 -11.35 -26.64 -2.13
N ILE A 101 -10.28 -26.35 -1.40
CA ILE A 101 -8.88 -26.50 -1.82
C ILE A 101 -8.13 -27.24 -0.71
N GLU A 102 -6.90 -27.71 -0.99
CA GLU A 102 -6.13 -28.49 -0.03
C GLU A 102 -5.99 -27.75 1.32
N ASN A 103 -6.64 -28.30 2.36
CA ASN A 103 -6.69 -27.75 3.73
C ASN A 103 -7.29 -26.33 3.86
N ALA A 104 -8.04 -25.82 2.88
CA ALA A 104 -8.64 -24.49 2.92
C ALA A 104 -9.91 -24.35 2.04
N LYS A 105 -10.44 -23.12 1.93
CA LYS A 105 -11.55 -22.77 1.04
C LYS A 105 -11.18 -21.52 0.24
N HIS A 106 -11.40 -21.55 -1.06
CA HIS A 106 -11.18 -20.41 -1.96
C HIS A 106 -12.50 -19.86 -2.50
N LEU A 107 -12.53 -18.59 -2.93
CA LEU A 107 -13.72 -17.99 -3.53
C LEU A 107 -13.58 -17.86 -5.05
N VAL A 108 -14.42 -18.58 -5.78
CA VAL A 108 -14.49 -18.52 -7.25
C VAL A 108 -15.77 -17.82 -7.69
N LEU A 109 -15.70 -17.07 -8.80
CA LEU A 109 -16.88 -16.46 -9.42
C LEU A 109 -17.85 -17.53 -9.90
N LYS A 110 -19.13 -17.36 -9.57
CA LYS A 110 -20.22 -18.14 -10.15
C LYS A 110 -20.52 -17.60 -11.54
N GLU A 111 -20.25 -18.40 -12.57
CA GLU A 111 -20.43 -17.98 -13.96
C GLU A 111 -21.85 -17.46 -14.22
N GLY A 112 -21.95 -16.29 -14.84
CA GLY A 112 -23.21 -15.62 -15.15
C GLY A 112 -24.04 -15.13 -13.95
N LYS A 113 -23.56 -15.28 -12.71
CA LYS A 113 -24.30 -14.83 -11.51
C LYS A 113 -23.77 -13.49 -11.02
N VAL A 114 -24.57 -12.46 -11.25
CA VAL A 114 -24.29 -11.09 -10.81
C VAL A 114 -25.44 -10.53 -9.99
N ARG A 115 -25.18 -9.43 -9.28
CA ARG A 115 -26.19 -8.64 -8.60
C ARG A 115 -25.92 -7.15 -8.74
N GLU A 116 -26.93 -6.40 -9.09
CA GLU A 116 -26.88 -4.94 -9.11
C GLU A 116 -27.05 -4.35 -7.70
N ALA A 117 -26.28 -3.31 -7.39
CA ALA A 117 -26.41 -2.59 -6.14
C ALA A 117 -25.98 -1.13 -6.27
N ILE A 118 -26.57 -0.26 -5.45
CA ILE A 118 -26.10 1.11 -5.26
C ILE A 118 -24.83 1.06 -4.41
N ASN A 119 -23.78 1.69 -4.92
CA ASN A 119 -22.45 1.69 -4.34
C ASN A 119 -22.31 2.74 -3.25
N PHE A 120 -22.37 2.30 -1.99
CA PHE A 120 -21.97 3.08 -0.81
C PHE A 120 -20.68 2.53 -0.18
N GLY A 121 -20.03 1.56 -0.85
CA GLY A 121 -18.87 0.84 -0.33
C GLY A 121 -17.53 1.31 -0.88
N SER A 122 -17.54 2.21 -1.86
CA SER A 122 -16.35 2.86 -2.43
C SER A 122 -16.27 4.34 -2.02
N TYR A 123 -15.07 4.91 -2.04
CA TYR A 123 -14.84 6.31 -1.69
C TYR A 123 -14.88 7.24 -2.91
N ASN A 124 -15.78 6.98 -3.85
CA ASN A 124 -15.92 7.73 -5.09
C ASN A 124 -16.65 9.07 -4.85
N TYR A 125 -16.07 9.96 -4.03
CA TYR A 125 -16.77 11.13 -3.49
C TYR A 125 -17.27 12.10 -4.56
N LEU A 126 -16.47 12.41 -5.59
CA LEU A 126 -16.87 13.32 -6.67
C LEU A 126 -17.52 12.61 -7.86
N GLY A 127 -17.54 11.28 -7.86
CA GLY A 127 -18.14 10.48 -8.93
C GLY A 127 -17.23 10.30 -10.15
N PHE A 128 -15.91 10.49 -10.04
CA PHE A 128 -14.94 10.27 -11.13
C PHE A 128 -14.41 8.83 -11.24
N GLY A 129 -14.89 7.92 -10.37
CA GLY A 129 -14.57 6.49 -10.38
C GLY A 129 -14.81 5.83 -11.73
N GLY A 130 -16.03 6.00 -12.26
CA GLY A 130 -16.46 5.42 -13.52
C GLY A 130 -16.16 6.31 -14.73
N ARG A 131 -17.07 6.26 -15.70
CA ARG A 131 -16.93 7.02 -16.95
C ARG A 131 -17.39 8.46 -16.76
N HIS A 132 -16.63 9.38 -17.33
CA HIS A 132 -16.97 10.78 -17.40
C HIS A 132 -16.63 11.33 -18.81
N PRO A 133 -17.57 11.99 -19.52
CA PRO A 133 -17.40 12.35 -20.93
C PRO A 133 -16.11 13.13 -21.26
N ILE A 134 -15.71 14.04 -20.37
CA ILE A 134 -14.49 14.85 -20.53
C ILE A 134 -13.27 14.13 -19.95
N VAL A 135 -13.26 13.84 -18.65
CA VAL A 135 -12.11 13.22 -17.95
C VAL A 135 -11.67 11.90 -18.61
N THR A 136 -12.59 10.97 -18.87
CA THR A 136 -12.23 9.66 -19.48
C THR A 136 -11.63 9.82 -20.86
N LYS A 137 -12.12 10.77 -21.66
CA LYS A 137 -11.60 11.05 -23.00
C LYS A 137 -10.17 11.60 -22.93
N GLU A 138 -9.92 12.59 -22.07
CA GLU A 138 -8.59 13.18 -21.91
C GLU A 138 -7.55 12.14 -21.45
N VAL A 139 -7.95 11.21 -20.56
CA VAL A 139 -7.11 10.10 -20.11
C VAL A 139 -6.80 9.13 -21.25
N ALA A 140 -7.81 8.75 -22.05
CA ALA A 140 -7.62 7.90 -23.22
C ALA A 140 -6.71 8.54 -24.27
N ASP A 141 -6.85 9.85 -24.51
CA ASP A 141 -6.01 10.59 -25.44
C ASP A 141 -4.56 10.72 -24.92
N CYS A 142 -4.36 10.88 -23.60
CA CYS A 142 -3.04 10.84 -23.00
C CYS A 142 -2.36 9.48 -23.20
N LEU A 143 -3.08 8.37 -22.94
CA LEU A 143 -2.55 7.02 -23.15
C LEU A 143 -2.08 6.82 -24.60
N LYS A 144 -2.85 7.27 -25.60
CA LYS A 144 -2.47 7.19 -27.02
C LYS A 144 -1.17 7.93 -27.35
N ASN A 145 -0.95 9.07 -26.70
CA ASN A 145 0.16 9.97 -27.03
C ASN A 145 1.43 9.71 -26.20
N LYS A 146 1.28 9.19 -24.98
CA LYS A 146 2.35 9.14 -23.96
C LYS A 146 2.66 7.73 -23.45
N GLY A 147 1.85 6.73 -23.81
CA GLY A 147 1.98 5.37 -23.30
C GLY A 147 1.43 5.19 -21.88
N SER A 148 1.45 3.96 -21.37
CA SER A 148 0.88 3.60 -20.07
C SER A 148 1.79 3.89 -18.89
N SER A 149 3.11 3.76 -19.07
CA SER A 149 4.10 3.88 -18.00
C SER A 149 5.39 4.55 -18.49
N CYS A 150 6.33 4.81 -17.58
CA CYS A 150 7.66 5.33 -17.94
C CYS A 150 8.76 4.26 -17.92
N ASN A 151 8.53 3.03 -17.42
CA ASN A 151 9.50 1.92 -17.46
C ASN A 151 10.92 2.27 -16.97
N GLY A 152 11.06 2.89 -15.80
CA GLY A 152 12.37 3.31 -15.30
C GLY A 152 12.30 3.87 -13.89
N PHE A 153 13.42 3.86 -13.19
CA PHE A 153 13.53 4.53 -11.90
C PHE A 153 13.46 6.04 -12.08
N ALA A 154 12.66 6.72 -11.28
CA ALA A 154 12.45 8.16 -11.43
C ALA A 154 13.73 8.99 -11.24
N ALA A 155 14.68 8.59 -10.37
CA ALA A 155 15.96 9.29 -10.24
C ALA A 155 16.87 9.15 -11.47
N GLU A 156 16.70 8.10 -12.25
CA GLU A 156 17.54 7.82 -13.40
C GLU A 156 16.92 8.38 -14.68
N ARG A 157 15.70 7.91 -15.01
CA ARG A 157 14.99 8.27 -16.25
C ARG A 157 14.28 9.63 -16.15
N GLY A 158 13.91 10.05 -14.94
CA GLY A 158 13.03 11.21 -14.73
C GLY A 158 11.55 10.91 -14.78
N ILE A 159 10.78 11.99 -14.70
CA ILE A 159 9.32 11.98 -14.59
C ILE A 159 8.68 12.49 -15.89
N SER A 160 7.41 12.14 -16.09
CA SER A 160 6.61 12.62 -17.22
C SER A 160 6.26 14.11 -17.10
N GLU A 161 5.94 14.74 -18.24
CA GLU A 161 5.43 16.11 -18.27
C GLU A 161 4.10 16.22 -17.49
N GLU A 162 3.27 15.19 -17.57
CA GLU A 162 2.01 15.07 -16.84
C GLU A 162 2.26 15.04 -15.33
N GLN A 163 3.24 14.29 -14.85
CA GLN A 163 3.60 14.29 -13.43
C GLN A 163 4.09 15.68 -12.98
N LYS A 164 4.97 16.33 -13.74
CA LYS A 164 5.48 17.67 -13.41
C LYS A 164 4.37 18.71 -13.37
N LYS A 165 3.44 18.66 -14.33
CA LYS A 165 2.26 19.52 -14.39
C LYS A 165 1.35 19.28 -13.18
N LEU A 166 1.10 18.02 -12.82
CA LEU A 166 0.29 17.65 -11.67
C LEU A 166 0.87 18.21 -10.36
N GLU A 167 2.18 18.05 -10.13
CA GLU A 167 2.85 18.59 -8.94
C GLU A 167 2.67 20.11 -8.81
N GLY A 168 2.81 20.85 -9.91
CA GLY A 168 2.56 22.30 -9.93
C GLY A 168 1.10 22.67 -9.64
N MET A 169 0.15 21.96 -10.26
CA MET A 169 -1.28 22.19 -10.04
C MET A 169 -1.71 21.88 -8.60
N LEU A 170 -1.13 20.88 -7.97
CA LEU A 170 -1.40 20.54 -6.55
C LEU A 170 -0.87 21.61 -5.60
N ALA A 171 0.35 22.10 -5.84
CA ALA A 171 0.92 23.19 -5.06
C ALA A 171 0.03 24.44 -5.11
N GLU A 172 -0.43 24.83 -6.30
CA GLU A 172 -1.39 25.92 -6.49
C GLU A 172 -2.72 25.64 -5.77
N PHE A 173 -3.28 24.44 -5.95
CA PHE A 173 -4.58 24.08 -5.38
C PHE A 173 -4.59 24.11 -3.85
N LEU A 174 -3.48 23.70 -3.22
CA LEU A 174 -3.33 23.60 -1.76
C LEU A 174 -2.64 24.81 -1.12
N HIS A 175 -2.37 25.86 -1.90
CA HIS A 175 -1.72 27.09 -1.42
C HIS A 175 -0.37 26.78 -0.75
N LYS A 176 0.45 25.96 -1.42
CA LYS A 176 1.81 25.59 -1.00
C LYS A 176 2.82 25.91 -2.10
N GLU A 177 4.08 26.03 -1.73
CA GLU A 177 5.14 26.41 -2.68
C GLU A 177 5.45 25.28 -3.68
N ALA A 178 5.37 24.03 -3.24
CA ALA A 178 5.65 22.86 -4.06
C ALA A 178 4.88 21.62 -3.59
N ALA A 179 4.83 20.61 -4.46
CA ALA A 179 4.34 19.27 -4.13
C ALA A 179 5.22 18.19 -4.77
N VAL A 180 5.18 17.00 -4.19
CA VAL A 180 5.72 15.76 -4.75
C VAL A 180 4.62 14.70 -4.80
N VAL A 181 4.56 13.94 -5.88
CA VAL A 181 3.62 12.81 -6.01
C VAL A 181 4.32 11.45 -5.91
N VAL A 182 3.57 10.47 -5.41
CA VAL A 182 4.01 9.08 -5.26
C VAL A 182 2.94 8.15 -5.90
N PRO A 183 3.32 7.09 -6.64
CA PRO A 183 2.38 6.23 -7.36
C PRO A 183 1.35 5.48 -6.51
N MET A 184 1.52 5.41 -5.19
CA MET A 184 0.59 4.74 -4.28
C MET A 184 0.34 5.57 -3.00
N GLY A 185 -0.92 5.74 -2.62
CA GLY A 185 -1.29 6.55 -1.45
C GLY A 185 -0.80 5.98 -0.11
N PHE A 186 -0.78 4.65 0.05
CA PHE A 186 -0.18 4.02 1.23
C PHE A 186 1.34 4.28 1.27
N ALA A 187 2.00 4.19 0.10
CA ALA A 187 3.42 4.46 -0.03
C ALA A 187 3.73 5.89 0.43
N THR A 188 2.98 6.91 0.00
CA THR A 188 3.18 8.32 0.38
C THR A 188 3.51 8.50 1.87
N ASN A 189 2.69 7.97 2.78
CA ASN A 189 2.94 8.03 4.22
C ASN A 189 4.10 7.12 4.65
N SER A 190 4.10 5.86 4.21
CA SER A 190 5.10 4.86 4.64
C SER A 190 6.54 5.17 4.19
N THR A 191 6.71 5.99 3.15
CA THR A 191 8.01 6.28 2.52
C THR A 191 8.52 7.69 2.77
N LEU A 192 7.64 8.67 2.97
CA LEU A 192 8.03 10.07 3.13
C LEU A 192 8.19 10.49 4.60
N ILE A 193 7.36 9.97 5.52
CA ILE A 193 7.49 10.26 6.96
C ILE A 193 8.91 9.93 7.48
N PRO A 194 9.54 8.78 7.13
CA PRO A 194 10.91 8.45 7.56
C PRO A 194 12.04 9.34 7.03
N ILE A 195 11.72 10.35 6.21
CA ILE A 195 12.66 11.35 5.70
C ILE A 195 12.51 12.65 6.49
N LEU A 196 11.31 12.94 6.97
CA LEU A 196 10.99 14.20 7.64
C LEU A 196 11.43 14.19 9.11
N VAL A 197 11.32 13.03 9.75
CA VAL A 197 11.62 12.82 11.17
C VAL A 197 12.46 11.57 11.36
N GLY A 198 13.29 11.56 12.39
CA GLY A 198 14.06 10.37 12.75
C GLY A 198 14.66 10.39 14.14
N LYS A 199 15.88 9.85 14.29
CA LYS A 199 16.53 9.73 15.60
C LYS A 199 16.78 11.12 16.20
N GLY A 200 16.25 11.36 17.41
CA GLY A 200 16.34 12.66 18.09
C GLY A 200 15.13 13.57 17.86
N ASP A 201 14.10 13.09 17.18
CA ASP A 201 12.83 13.78 16.99
C ASP A 201 11.69 13.10 17.76
N VAL A 202 10.58 13.83 17.95
CA VAL A 202 9.34 13.33 18.56
C VAL A 202 8.18 13.47 17.59
N VAL A 203 7.40 12.40 17.45
CA VAL A 203 6.14 12.39 16.70
C VAL A 203 4.97 12.17 17.65
N PHE A 204 4.05 13.13 17.68
CA PHE A 204 2.72 12.96 18.24
C PHE A 204 1.78 12.39 17.19
N SER A 205 1.16 11.26 17.50
CA SER A 205 0.18 10.61 16.61
C SER A 205 -1.16 10.55 17.32
N ASP A 206 -2.23 10.93 16.63
CA ASP A 206 -3.58 10.58 17.06
C ASP A 206 -3.70 9.04 17.12
N ALA A 207 -4.48 8.54 18.09
CA ALA A 207 -4.68 7.11 18.33
C ALA A 207 -5.38 6.38 17.18
N LEU A 208 -6.15 7.08 16.34
CA LEU A 208 -6.90 6.49 15.22
C LEU A 208 -6.28 6.77 13.85
N ASN A 209 -5.07 7.35 13.81
CA ASN A 209 -4.34 7.56 12.56
C ASN A 209 -4.23 6.27 11.73
N HIS A 210 -4.35 6.44 10.42
CA HIS A 210 -4.37 5.37 9.45
C HIS A 210 -3.10 4.51 9.51
N SER A 211 -3.26 3.22 9.19
CA SER A 211 -2.15 2.25 9.26
C SER A 211 -0.93 2.64 8.40
N SER A 212 -1.13 3.40 7.31
CA SER A 212 -0.01 3.93 6.50
C SER A 212 0.85 4.94 7.26
N ILE A 213 0.23 5.83 8.04
CA ILE A 213 0.92 6.81 8.91
C ILE A 213 1.70 6.06 9.97
N ILE A 214 1.04 5.10 10.65
CA ILE A 214 1.67 4.27 11.69
C ILE A 214 2.90 3.53 11.11
N THR A 215 2.80 3.03 9.88
CA THR A 215 3.89 2.32 9.19
C THR A 215 5.06 3.27 8.90
N GLY A 216 4.78 4.48 8.39
CA GLY A 216 5.80 5.51 8.18
C GLY A 216 6.50 5.92 9.47
N ILE A 217 5.74 6.20 10.53
CA ILE A 217 6.31 6.57 11.84
C ILE A 217 7.18 5.43 12.40
N LYS A 218 6.75 4.17 12.28
CA LYS A 218 7.54 3.02 12.73
C LYS A 218 8.87 2.91 11.99
N SER A 219 8.93 3.27 10.71
CA SER A 219 10.16 3.26 9.91
C SER A 219 11.11 4.41 10.21
N ALA A 220 10.62 5.50 10.83
CA ALA A 220 11.41 6.71 11.08
C ALA A 220 12.42 6.59 12.24
N ASN A 221 12.26 5.66 13.18
CA ASN A 221 13.05 5.59 14.42
C ASN A 221 12.98 6.85 15.32
N ALA A 222 11.96 7.69 15.16
CA ALA A 222 11.62 8.77 16.08
C ALA A 222 10.96 8.27 17.37
N GLU A 223 11.00 9.07 18.45
CA GLU A 223 10.18 8.80 19.63
C GLU A 223 8.71 9.07 19.31
N VAL A 224 7.84 8.11 19.61
CA VAL A 224 6.40 8.23 19.32
C VAL A 224 5.63 8.44 20.62
N ARG A 225 4.77 9.46 20.64
CA ARG A 225 3.82 9.73 21.71
C ARG A 225 2.41 9.73 21.14
N VAL A 226 1.63 8.70 21.46
CA VAL A 226 0.24 8.60 20.97
C VAL A 226 -0.67 9.37 21.92
N PHE A 227 -1.53 10.25 21.41
CA PHE A 227 -2.59 10.92 22.18
C PHE A 227 -3.97 10.36 21.83
N LYS A 228 -4.92 10.44 22.78
CA LYS A 228 -6.28 9.94 22.59
C LYS A 228 -6.97 10.68 21.45
N HIS A 229 -7.80 9.94 20.72
CA HIS A 229 -8.45 10.45 19.52
C HIS A 229 -9.18 11.77 19.77
N ASN A 230 -8.82 12.81 19.01
CA ASN A 230 -9.42 14.15 19.09
C ASN A 230 -9.44 14.78 20.50
N ASP A 231 -8.66 14.27 21.47
CA ASP A 231 -8.61 14.76 22.85
C ASP A 231 -7.48 15.80 23.02
N MET A 232 -7.86 17.07 22.95
CA MET A 232 -6.93 18.18 23.11
C MET A 232 -6.43 18.38 24.54
N THR A 233 -7.14 17.84 25.55
CA THR A 233 -6.65 17.87 26.94
C THR A 233 -5.49 16.88 27.12
N ASP A 234 -5.65 15.64 26.66
CA ASP A 234 -4.57 14.64 26.69
C ASP A 234 -3.39 15.06 25.79
N PHE A 235 -3.67 15.64 24.61
CA PHE A 235 -2.62 16.14 23.74
C PHE A 235 -1.82 17.28 24.39
N LYS A 236 -2.50 18.29 24.96
CA LYS A 236 -1.84 19.38 25.68
C LYS A 236 -0.99 18.87 26.85
N ALA A 237 -1.51 17.94 27.66
CA ALA A 237 -0.76 17.35 28.77
C ALA A 237 0.53 16.67 28.30
N LYS A 238 0.52 16.00 27.15
CA LYS A 238 1.70 15.35 26.58
C LYS A 238 2.70 16.33 25.96
N LEU A 239 2.24 17.47 25.45
CA LEU A 239 3.11 18.58 25.04
C LEU A 239 3.80 19.23 26.25
N GLU A 240 3.07 19.41 27.36
CA GLU A 240 3.63 19.91 28.62
C GLU A 240 4.68 18.96 29.20
N ASP A 241 4.39 17.65 29.22
CA ASP A 241 5.35 16.61 29.60
C ASP A 241 6.63 16.68 28.74
N LEU A 242 6.50 16.83 27.42
CA LEU A 242 7.65 16.98 26.52
C LEU A 242 8.43 18.26 26.80
N LYS A 243 7.74 19.38 27.07
CA LYS A 243 8.37 20.67 27.41
C LYS A 243 9.21 20.55 28.68
N ILE A 244 8.69 19.86 29.71
CA ILE A 244 9.33 19.72 31.03
C ILE A 244 10.45 18.67 31.01
N HIS A 245 10.18 17.48 30.49
CA HIS A 245 11.06 16.32 30.63
C HIS A 245 11.90 16.00 29.40
N GLY A 246 11.57 16.58 28.24
CA GLY A 246 12.20 16.22 26.97
C GLY A 246 11.83 14.80 26.51
N MET A 247 12.64 14.24 25.63
CA MET A 247 12.54 12.86 25.16
C MET A 247 12.87 11.86 26.29
N LYS A 248 12.61 10.57 26.07
CA LYS A 248 12.93 9.48 27.02
C LYS A 248 14.39 9.43 27.46
N ASN A 249 15.31 9.95 26.66
CA ASN A 249 16.74 10.04 26.98
C ASN A 249 17.12 11.36 27.71
N GLY A 250 16.13 12.19 28.09
CA GLY A 250 16.32 13.49 28.73
C GLY A 250 16.74 14.63 27.80
N GLN A 251 16.95 14.36 26.50
CA GLN A 251 17.33 15.39 25.54
C GLN A 251 16.10 16.11 24.99
N GLN A 252 16.27 17.37 24.62
CA GLN A 252 15.24 18.11 23.88
C GLN A 252 15.22 17.64 22.42
N PRO A 253 14.04 17.39 21.82
CA PRO A 253 13.97 16.95 20.44
C PRO A 253 14.38 18.08 19.48
N LYS A 254 14.98 17.69 18.35
CA LYS A 254 15.35 18.61 17.26
C LYS A 254 14.11 19.05 16.48
N LYS A 255 13.20 18.12 16.19
CA LYS A 255 11.88 18.37 15.60
C LYS A 255 10.78 17.75 16.46
N VAL A 256 9.65 18.45 16.53
CA VAL A 256 8.39 17.90 17.05
C VAL A 256 7.38 17.94 15.91
N MET A 257 6.84 16.78 15.55
CA MET A 257 5.82 16.66 14.51
C MET A 257 4.52 16.12 15.11
N VAL A 258 3.40 16.71 14.73
CA VAL A 258 2.06 16.28 15.12
C VAL A 258 1.36 15.82 13.85
N VAL A 259 0.90 14.56 13.86
CA VAL A 259 0.29 13.92 12.71
C VAL A 259 -1.15 13.58 13.02
N VAL A 260 -2.08 14.08 12.19
CA VAL A 260 -3.53 13.86 12.31
C VAL A 260 -4.16 13.63 10.93
N GLU A 261 -5.32 12.98 10.88
CA GLU A 261 -6.16 12.96 9.68
C GLU A 261 -7.11 14.17 9.68
N GLY A 262 -7.33 14.77 8.51
CA GLY A 262 -8.31 15.85 8.35
C GLY A 262 -9.76 15.36 8.46
N LEU A 263 -10.02 14.15 7.94
CA LEU A 263 -11.28 13.43 8.08
C LEU A 263 -10.98 11.94 8.31
N TYR A 264 -11.30 11.44 9.49
CA TYR A 264 -11.03 10.05 9.87
C TYR A 264 -11.97 9.08 9.17
N SER A 265 -11.39 8.10 8.50
CA SER A 265 -12.12 7.20 7.59
C SER A 265 -13.06 6.19 8.27
N MET A 266 -12.90 5.91 9.58
CA MET A 266 -13.73 4.94 10.31
C MET A 266 -14.83 5.60 11.17
N GLU A 267 -14.58 6.82 11.63
CA GLU A 267 -15.47 7.59 12.51
C GLU A 267 -16.25 8.64 11.72
N GLY A 268 -15.72 9.12 10.60
CA GLY A 268 -16.31 10.22 9.85
C GLY A 268 -16.19 11.56 10.59
N GLU A 269 -15.27 11.67 11.54
CA GLU A 269 -14.99 12.85 12.36
C GLU A 269 -13.88 13.70 11.74
N PHE A 270 -13.94 15.00 11.94
CA PHE A 270 -12.87 15.94 11.61
C PHE A 270 -11.88 16.04 12.77
N CYS A 271 -10.63 16.39 12.47
CA CYS A 271 -9.72 16.79 13.55
C CYS A 271 -10.10 18.17 14.12
N PRO A 272 -9.87 18.44 15.42
CA PRO A 272 -10.06 19.75 16.04
C PRO A 272 -8.94 20.70 15.60
N LEU A 273 -8.93 21.06 14.32
CA LEU A 273 -7.81 21.75 13.68
C LEU A 273 -7.55 23.13 14.28
N LYS A 274 -8.58 23.86 14.68
CA LYS A 274 -8.44 25.20 15.27
C LYS A 274 -7.69 25.13 16.60
N GLU A 275 -8.06 24.17 17.42
CA GLU A 275 -7.45 23.87 18.71
C GLU A 275 -6.00 23.39 18.53
N ILE A 276 -5.74 22.51 17.55
CA ILE A 276 -4.39 22.06 17.22
C ILE A 276 -3.52 23.24 16.76
N ILE A 277 -4.04 24.16 15.94
CA ILE A 277 -3.32 25.37 15.50
C ILE A 277 -3.04 26.30 16.68
N ALA A 278 -3.99 26.48 17.60
CA ALA A 278 -3.76 27.26 18.82
C ALA A 278 -2.61 26.67 19.65
N LEU A 279 -2.59 25.35 19.84
CA LEU A 279 -1.50 24.63 20.50
C LEU A 279 -0.18 24.73 19.73
N LYS A 280 -0.20 24.69 18.39
CA LYS A 280 0.98 24.89 17.54
C LYS A 280 1.63 26.24 17.81
N LYS A 281 0.83 27.30 17.87
CA LYS A 281 1.28 28.67 18.15
C LYS A 281 1.85 28.83 19.56
N ALA A 282 1.34 28.08 20.53
CA ALA A 282 1.80 28.12 21.92
C ALA A 282 3.11 27.33 22.16
N TYR A 283 3.20 26.09 21.67
CA TYR A 283 4.30 25.16 22.00
C TYR A 283 5.38 25.04 20.91
N GLY A 284 5.03 25.31 19.64
CA GLY A 284 5.93 25.15 18.49
C GLY A 284 6.12 23.69 18.08
N PHE A 285 5.47 23.29 16.98
CA PHE A 285 5.65 21.99 16.33
C PHE A 285 5.30 22.07 14.84
N TYR A 286 5.73 21.07 14.07
CA TYR A 286 5.27 20.85 12.70
C TYR A 286 3.95 20.08 12.70
N LEU A 287 3.01 20.48 11.86
CA LEU A 287 1.69 19.90 11.70
C LEU A 287 1.62 19.21 10.33
N TYR A 288 1.36 17.91 10.38
CA TYR A 288 1.15 17.04 9.23
C TYR A 288 -0.31 16.63 9.21
N ILE A 289 -1.04 17.03 8.17
CA ILE A 289 -2.45 16.65 7.99
C ILE A 289 -2.54 15.68 6.82
N ASP A 290 -3.11 14.51 7.08
CA ASP A 290 -3.54 13.58 6.05
C ASP A 290 -4.96 13.96 5.59
N GLU A 291 -5.04 14.58 4.42
CA GLU A 291 -6.26 15.03 3.75
C GLU A 291 -6.94 13.92 2.93
N ALA A 292 -6.54 12.64 3.04
CA ALA A 292 -6.99 11.56 2.16
C ALA A 292 -8.51 11.50 1.94
N HIS A 293 -9.31 11.72 2.98
CA HIS A 293 -10.77 11.68 2.91
C HIS A 293 -11.42 13.06 2.77
N SER A 294 -10.70 14.14 3.05
CA SER A 294 -11.22 15.51 3.04
C SER A 294 -10.94 16.23 1.74
N ILE A 295 -9.79 16.02 1.08
CA ILE A 295 -9.50 16.65 -0.22
C ILE A 295 -10.54 16.24 -1.27
N GLY A 296 -11.05 17.23 -2.00
CA GLY A 296 -12.13 17.11 -2.98
C GLY A 296 -13.52 16.96 -2.36
N ALA A 297 -13.63 16.50 -1.12
CA ALA A 297 -14.91 16.22 -0.48
C ALA A 297 -15.39 17.34 0.45
N LEU A 298 -14.47 18.05 1.10
CA LEU A 298 -14.74 19.11 2.06
C LEU A 298 -14.22 20.47 1.57
N GLY A 299 -14.84 21.53 2.08
CA GLY A 299 -14.55 22.91 1.67
C GLY A 299 -15.46 23.37 0.53
N SER A 300 -15.58 24.68 0.34
CA SER A 300 -16.41 25.24 -0.73
C SER A 300 -15.86 24.90 -2.11
N THR A 301 -14.54 24.78 -2.25
CA THR A 301 -13.87 24.45 -3.52
C THR A 301 -13.22 23.06 -3.52
N GLY A 302 -13.45 22.28 -2.46
CA GLY A 302 -12.91 20.93 -2.33
C GLY A 302 -11.45 20.89 -1.89
N ARG A 303 -10.92 21.94 -1.24
CA ARG A 303 -9.51 21.96 -0.83
C ARG A 303 -9.20 21.19 0.45
N GLY A 304 -10.20 20.59 1.08
CA GLY A 304 -10.00 19.77 2.27
C GLY A 304 -10.34 20.46 3.58
N ILE A 305 -9.83 19.91 4.68
CA ILE A 305 -10.28 20.28 6.04
C ILE A 305 -9.86 21.72 6.40
N VAL A 306 -8.71 22.17 5.89
CA VAL A 306 -8.20 23.52 6.15
C VAL A 306 -9.18 24.59 5.65
N GLU A 307 -9.63 24.47 4.39
CA GLU A 307 -10.64 25.37 3.81
C GLU A 307 -11.99 25.20 4.52
N HIS A 308 -12.40 23.96 4.79
CA HIS A 308 -13.68 23.66 5.40
C HIS A 308 -13.87 24.34 6.76
N LEU A 309 -12.83 24.35 7.61
CA LEU A 309 -12.86 24.96 8.93
C LEU A 309 -12.50 26.45 8.93
N GLY A 310 -12.16 27.02 7.76
CA GLY A 310 -11.74 28.42 7.61
C GLY A 310 -10.39 28.72 8.24
N CYS A 311 -9.50 27.73 8.32
CA CYS A 311 -8.15 27.88 8.84
C CYS A 311 -7.20 28.43 7.75
N ASN A 312 -6.08 29.05 8.15
CA ASN A 312 -5.06 29.45 7.19
C ASN A 312 -4.20 28.24 6.78
N PHE A 313 -3.94 28.09 5.48
CA PHE A 313 -3.02 27.08 4.96
C PHE A 313 -1.59 27.27 5.50
N ASP A 314 -1.17 28.50 5.83
CA ASP A 314 0.17 28.77 6.40
C ASP A 314 0.37 28.18 7.80
N ASP A 315 -0.72 27.90 8.53
CA ASP A 315 -0.65 27.29 9.87
C ASP A 315 -0.39 25.77 9.80
N VAL A 316 -0.38 25.17 8.61
CA VAL A 316 -0.14 23.73 8.36
C VAL A 316 1.15 23.57 7.57
N ASP A 317 2.12 22.80 8.05
CA ASP A 317 3.41 22.67 7.36
C ASP A 317 3.34 21.66 6.22
N ILE A 318 2.66 20.53 6.45
CA ILE A 318 2.56 19.44 5.48
C ILE A 318 1.11 19.05 5.24
N LEU A 319 0.70 19.11 3.96
CA LEU A 319 -0.57 18.56 3.49
C LEU A 319 -0.29 17.30 2.68
N MET A 320 -0.70 16.16 3.20
CA MET A 320 -0.65 14.88 2.51
C MET A 320 -2.04 14.54 1.99
N GLY A 321 -2.14 13.83 0.87
CA GLY A 321 -3.41 13.22 0.47
C GLY A 321 -3.21 12.04 -0.47
N THR A 322 -4.31 11.33 -0.75
CA THR A 322 -4.36 10.25 -1.76
C THR A 322 -5.32 10.60 -2.88
N PHE A 323 -5.01 10.12 -4.08
CA PHE A 323 -5.86 10.30 -5.26
C PHE A 323 -6.97 9.23 -5.38
N SER A 324 -6.93 8.19 -4.55
CA SER A 324 -7.81 7.01 -4.67
C SER A 324 -9.24 7.20 -4.17
N LYS A 325 -9.61 8.45 -3.84
CA LYS A 325 -10.91 8.84 -3.28
C LYS A 325 -11.60 9.79 -4.26
N SER A 326 -11.58 11.09 -3.98
CA SER A 326 -12.22 12.14 -4.80
C SER A 326 -11.74 12.18 -6.25
N PHE A 327 -10.47 11.83 -6.51
CA PHE A 327 -9.87 11.89 -7.85
C PHE A 327 -9.91 10.57 -8.63
N ALA A 328 -10.34 9.48 -7.99
CA ALA A 328 -10.47 8.15 -8.58
C ALA A 328 -9.21 7.62 -9.31
N ALA A 329 -8.03 7.92 -8.77
CA ALA A 329 -6.75 7.58 -9.36
C ALA A 329 -5.80 6.93 -8.36
N ALA A 330 -4.85 6.14 -8.84
CA ALA A 330 -3.79 5.62 -7.98
C ALA A 330 -2.87 6.76 -7.53
N GLY A 331 -2.26 6.60 -6.34
CA GLY A 331 -1.25 7.51 -5.84
C GLY A 331 -1.62 8.43 -4.68
N GLY A 332 -0.68 9.29 -4.32
CA GLY A 332 -0.83 10.33 -3.32
C GLY A 332 0.24 11.41 -3.46
N TYR A 333 0.18 12.42 -2.61
CA TYR A 333 1.06 13.58 -2.66
C TYR A 333 1.44 14.07 -1.26
N ILE A 334 2.53 14.85 -1.21
CA ILE A 334 2.82 15.78 -0.12
C ILE A 334 3.00 17.18 -0.74
N ALA A 335 2.36 18.18 -0.14
CA ALA A 335 2.55 19.60 -0.45
C ALA A 335 3.12 20.32 0.79
N SER A 336 4.16 21.13 0.58
CA SER A 336 4.93 21.83 1.63
C SER A 336 5.66 23.03 1.00
N ASP A 337 6.51 23.69 1.78
CA ASP A 337 7.54 24.59 1.25
C ASP A 337 8.50 23.88 0.27
N LYS A 338 9.13 24.66 -0.61
CA LYS A 338 9.97 24.14 -1.70
C LYS A 338 11.17 23.34 -1.18
N SER A 339 11.77 23.76 -0.06
CA SER A 339 12.98 23.13 0.47
C SER A 339 12.68 21.75 1.05
N THR A 340 11.55 21.58 1.73
CA THR A 340 11.06 20.27 2.20
C THR A 340 10.72 19.36 1.03
N ILE A 341 10.03 19.86 0.00
CA ILE A 341 9.70 19.04 -1.18
C ILE A 341 10.96 18.58 -1.93
N GLN A 342 11.98 19.44 -2.04
CA GLN A 342 13.25 19.08 -2.64
C GLN A 342 13.98 17.99 -1.83
N LEU A 343 13.99 18.11 -0.50
CA LEU A 343 14.51 17.04 0.38
C LEU A 343 13.79 15.71 0.09
N LEU A 344 12.46 15.72 0.04
CA LEU A 344 11.65 14.53 -0.18
C LEU A 344 11.92 13.88 -1.55
N LYS A 345 11.97 14.66 -2.63
CA LYS A 345 12.26 14.14 -3.99
C LYS A 345 13.63 13.48 -4.06
N SER A 346 14.62 14.07 -3.41
CA SER A 346 16.00 13.57 -3.44
C SER A 346 16.27 12.38 -2.52
N ASN A 347 15.38 12.09 -1.56
CA ASN A 347 15.61 11.08 -0.51
C ASN A 347 14.52 10.00 -0.43
N CYS A 348 13.41 10.16 -1.14
CA CYS A 348 12.35 9.17 -1.11
C CYS A 348 12.68 8.00 -2.01
N TYR A 349 12.86 6.83 -1.43
CA TYR A 349 13.14 5.62 -2.21
C TYR A 349 12.04 5.29 -3.24
N SER A 350 10.78 5.64 -2.98
CA SER A 350 9.71 5.49 -3.99
C SER A 350 9.83 6.46 -5.15
N TYR A 351 10.55 7.56 -4.97
CA TYR A 351 10.88 8.50 -6.02
C TYR A 351 12.24 8.16 -6.65
N VAL A 352 13.18 7.61 -5.89
CA VAL A 352 14.54 7.32 -6.37
C VAL A 352 14.63 5.98 -7.08
N TYR A 353 14.11 4.92 -6.45
CA TYR A 353 14.15 3.53 -6.94
C TYR A 353 12.78 3.02 -7.40
N GLY A 354 11.75 3.88 -7.41
CA GLY A 354 10.42 3.52 -7.87
C GLY A 354 10.16 3.95 -9.30
N SER A 355 9.21 3.29 -9.95
CA SER A 355 8.62 3.81 -11.17
C SER A 355 7.90 5.13 -10.87
N PRO A 356 8.04 6.17 -11.70
CA PRO A 356 7.29 7.42 -11.55
C PRO A 356 5.78 7.20 -11.70
N MET A 357 5.02 8.27 -11.43
CA MET A 357 3.57 8.26 -11.69
C MET A 357 3.32 8.00 -13.17
N SER A 358 2.44 7.04 -13.47
CA SER A 358 1.95 6.82 -14.84
C SER A 358 1.38 8.13 -15.42
N PRO A 359 1.73 8.52 -16.66
CA PRO A 359 1.19 9.71 -17.29
C PRO A 359 -0.35 9.65 -17.40
N VAL A 360 -0.91 8.46 -17.61
CA VAL A 360 -2.35 8.20 -17.67
C VAL A 360 -3.03 8.48 -16.33
N VAL A 361 -2.42 8.04 -15.23
CA VAL A 361 -2.93 8.28 -13.87
C VAL A 361 -2.78 9.75 -13.50
N ALA A 362 -1.65 10.39 -13.84
CA ALA A 362 -1.45 11.82 -13.65
C ALA A 362 -2.49 12.64 -14.41
N GLN A 363 -2.80 12.28 -15.66
CA GLN A 363 -3.82 12.94 -16.47
C GLN A 363 -5.21 12.81 -15.85
N GLN A 364 -5.61 11.65 -15.31
CA GLN A 364 -6.89 11.48 -14.59
C GLN A 364 -7.03 12.51 -13.46
N ILE A 365 -5.96 12.74 -12.70
CA ILE A 365 -5.95 13.68 -11.57
C ILE A 365 -6.00 15.12 -12.08
N ILE A 366 -5.21 15.46 -13.10
CA ILE A 366 -5.21 16.79 -13.75
C ILE A 366 -6.62 17.14 -14.26
N SER A 367 -7.25 16.21 -14.99
CA SER A 367 -8.59 16.38 -15.53
C SER A 367 -9.63 16.53 -14.42
N SER A 368 -9.51 15.77 -13.33
CA SER A 368 -10.39 15.88 -12.15
C SER A 368 -10.22 17.23 -11.44
N LEU A 369 -8.98 17.69 -11.22
CA LEU A 369 -8.69 19.01 -10.65
C LEU A 369 -9.25 20.15 -11.52
N ASN A 370 -9.10 20.06 -12.84
CA ASN A 370 -9.68 21.02 -13.76
C ASN A 370 -11.21 21.00 -13.69
N MET A 371 -11.82 19.82 -13.63
CA MET A 371 -13.27 19.68 -13.50
C MET A 371 -13.80 20.33 -12.23
N MET A 372 -13.09 20.19 -11.09
CA MET A 372 -13.46 20.83 -9.83
C MET A 372 -13.53 22.37 -9.92
N LYS A 373 -12.74 23.00 -10.81
CA LYS A 373 -12.76 24.45 -11.06
C LYS A 373 -13.97 24.91 -11.87
N THR A 374 -14.76 24.00 -12.45
CA THR A 374 -15.93 24.32 -13.27
C THR A 374 -17.23 24.39 -12.46
N GLU A 375 -18.31 24.92 -13.04
CA GLU A 375 -19.64 24.92 -12.44
C GLU A 375 -20.13 23.50 -12.12
N GLU A 376 -19.83 22.51 -12.97
CA GLU A 376 -20.18 21.10 -12.72
C GLU A 376 -19.46 20.57 -11.48
N GLY A 377 -18.15 20.84 -11.36
CA GLY A 377 -17.37 20.45 -10.19
C GLY A 377 -17.92 21.05 -8.89
N GLN A 378 -18.27 22.33 -8.90
CA GLN A 378 -18.87 23.01 -7.75
C GLN A 378 -20.23 22.40 -7.38
N LYS A 379 -21.07 22.06 -8.37
CA LYS A 379 -22.34 21.36 -8.15
C LYS A 379 -22.13 19.98 -7.53
N ARG A 380 -21.12 19.22 -7.95
CA ARG A 380 -20.78 17.91 -7.38
C ARG A 380 -20.41 18.01 -5.89
N ILE A 381 -19.56 18.98 -5.52
CA ILE A 381 -19.16 19.22 -4.13
C ILE A 381 -20.39 19.60 -3.27
N ALA A 382 -21.23 20.51 -3.76
CA ALA A 382 -22.45 20.92 -3.07
C ALA A 382 -23.45 19.75 -2.91
N GLN A 383 -23.61 18.93 -3.94
CA GLN A 383 -24.48 17.75 -3.91
C GLN A 383 -23.98 16.70 -2.90
N LEU A 384 -22.67 16.42 -2.87
CA LEU A 384 -22.07 15.52 -1.88
C LEU A 384 -22.40 15.98 -0.45
N ARG A 385 -22.23 17.27 -0.18
CA ARG A 385 -22.55 17.88 1.12
C ARG A 385 -24.03 17.73 1.46
N LYS A 386 -24.92 18.11 0.54
CA LYS A 386 -26.39 18.01 0.71
C LYS A 386 -26.81 16.57 1.03
N SER A 387 -26.35 15.61 0.24
CA SER A 387 -26.70 14.19 0.40
C SER A 387 -26.20 13.63 1.73
N SER A 388 -24.99 13.99 2.15
CA SER A 388 -24.39 13.53 3.40
C SER A 388 -25.18 14.02 4.63
N ILE A 389 -25.51 15.32 4.66
CA ILE A 389 -26.32 15.93 5.72
C ILE A 389 -27.70 15.24 5.79
N ASN A 390 -28.36 15.10 4.64
CA ASN A 390 -29.72 14.54 4.59
C ASN A 390 -29.75 13.07 5.05
N PHE A 391 -28.86 12.24 4.51
CA PHE A 391 -28.82 10.81 4.86
C PHE A 391 -28.51 10.60 6.34
N ARG A 392 -27.49 11.29 6.87
CA ARG A 392 -27.11 11.23 8.29
C ARG A 392 -28.27 11.65 9.20
N ARG A 393 -28.88 12.81 8.94
CA ARG A 393 -30.00 13.34 9.74
C ARG A 393 -31.13 12.32 9.84
N ARG A 394 -31.52 11.73 8.70
CA ARG A 394 -32.61 10.74 8.65
C ARG A 394 -32.30 9.47 9.43
N LEU A 395 -31.06 8.96 9.35
CA LEU A 395 -30.65 7.80 10.13
C LEU A 395 -30.73 8.07 11.64
N ILE A 396 -30.28 9.25 12.08
CA ILE A 396 -30.37 9.67 13.49
C ILE A 396 -31.84 9.78 13.92
N GLU A 397 -32.69 10.45 13.13
CA GLU A 397 -34.13 10.57 13.39
C GLU A 397 -34.85 9.22 13.46
N ALA A 398 -34.36 8.20 12.75
CA ALA A 398 -34.88 6.85 12.79
C ALA A 398 -34.40 6.01 13.99
N GLY A 399 -33.50 6.54 14.83
CA GLY A 399 -32.97 5.88 16.02
C GLY A 399 -31.69 5.06 15.78
N CYS A 400 -30.99 5.26 14.66
CA CYS A 400 -29.68 4.66 14.44
C CYS A 400 -28.60 5.42 15.22
N HIS A 401 -27.60 4.71 15.73
CA HIS A 401 -26.41 5.33 16.31
C HIS A 401 -25.40 5.62 15.21
N VAL A 402 -25.27 6.90 14.84
CA VAL A 402 -24.43 7.36 13.74
C VAL A 402 -23.25 8.18 14.28
N LEU A 403 -22.03 7.88 13.82
CA LEU A 403 -20.82 8.62 14.19
C LEU A 403 -20.46 9.70 13.17
N GLY A 404 -19.57 10.62 13.56
CA GLY A 404 -18.97 11.61 12.67
C GLY A 404 -19.62 12.98 12.68
N ASP A 405 -19.02 13.91 11.94
CA ASP A 405 -19.50 15.28 11.80
C ASP A 405 -20.58 15.43 10.72
N THR A 406 -21.45 16.43 10.89
CA THR A 406 -22.74 16.55 10.19
C THR A 406 -22.63 16.42 8.66
N ASP A 407 -21.65 17.05 8.05
CA ASP A 407 -21.46 17.08 6.59
C ASP A 407 -20.30 16.19 6.09
N SER A 408 -19.80 15.30 6.94
CA SER A 408 -18.86 14.26 6.55
C SER A 408 -19.52 13.26 5.58
N PRO A 409 -18.90 12.97 4.41
CA PRO A 409 -19.39 12.00 3.44
C PRO A 409 -19.17 10.55 3.88
N VAL A 410 -18.51 10.35 5.02
CA VAL A 410 -18.33 9.05 5.65
C VAL A 410 -19.31 8.95 6.80
N ILE A 411 -20.27 8.03 6.69
CA ILE A 411 -21.38 7.88 7.65
C ILE A 411 -21.34 6.46 8.23
N PRO A 412 -20.70 6.26 9.39
CA PRO A 412 -20.70 4.98 10.10
C PRO A 412 -21.96 4.82 10.95
N VAL A 413 -22.63 3.68 10.82
CA VAL A 413 -23.74 3.25 11.67
C VAL A 413 -23.27 2.11 12.55
N MET A 414 -23.37 2.30 13.86
CA MET A 414 -22.83 1.38 14.85
C MET A 414 -23.67 0.11 14.95
N LEU A 415 -22.98 -1.05 14.99
CA LEU A 415 -23.60 -2.36 15.17
C LEU A 415 -23.27 -2.96 16.55
N TYR A 416 -22.11 -2.59 17.12
CA TYR A 416 -21.57 -3.05 18.41
C TYR A 416 -21.41 -4.59 18.54
N HIS A 417 -21.63 -5.34 17.46
CA HIS A 417 -21.66 -6.79 17.48
C HIS A 417 -20.95 -7.35 16.25
N ALA A 418 -19.75 -7.90 16.45
CA ALA A 418 -18.93 -8.45 15.36
C ALA A 418 -19.63 -9.57 14.57
N GLY A 419 -20.31 -10.51 15.26
CA GLY A 419 -21.07 -11.58 14.61
C GLY A 419 -22.15 -11.13 13.63
N LYS A 420 -22.78 -9.95 13.84
CA LYS A 420 -23.88 -9.43 13.01
C LYS A 420 -23.39 -8.72 11.75
N VAL A 421 -22.11 -8.33 11.68
CA VAL A 421 -21.55 -7.56 10.54
C VAL A 421 -21.79 -8.27 9.20
N LYS A 422 -21.59 -9.59 9.15
CA LYS A 422 -21.80 -10.38 7.93
C LYS A 422 -23.28 -10.46 7.53
N ASP A 423 -24.18 -10.61 8.50
CA ASP A 423 -25.61 -10.77 8.25
C ASP A 423 -26.21 -9.45 7.78
N VAL A 424 -25.80 -8.34 8.39
CA VAL A 424 -26.11 -6.97 7.95
C VAL A 424 -25.56 -6.73 6.53
N SER A 425 -24.29 -7.06 6.25
CA SER A 425 -23.69 -6.90 4.91
C SER A 425 -24.43 -7.71 3.83
N ARG A 426 -24.85 -8.94 4.13
CA ARG A 426 -25.65 -9.78 3.23
C ARG A 426 -27.07 -9.24 3.08
N GLY A 427 -27.67 -8.72 4.16
CA GLY A 427 -28.99 -8.09 4.17
C GLY A 427 -29.08 -6.86 3.28
N TYR A 428 -28.10 -5.96 3.37
CA TYR A 428 -27.96 -4.82 2.46
C TYR A 428 -27.83 -5.26 1.00
N LEU A 429 -26.95 -6.22 0.72
CA LEU A 429 -26.75 -6.69 -0.64
C LEU A 429 -28.01 -7.36 -1.21
N LYS A 430 -28.83 -8.04 -0.41
CA LYS A 430 -30.14 -8.57 -0.85
C LYS A 430 -31.11 -7.48 -1.26
N ARG A 431 -30.98 -6.29 -0.67
CA ARG A 431 -31.79 -5.09 -0.96
C ARG A 431 -31.18 -4.19 -2.03
N GLY A 432 -30.10 -4.63 -2.68
CA GLY A 432 -29.42 -3.87 -3.72
C GLY A 432 -28.61 -2.69 -3.20
N ILE A 433 -28.08 -2.77 -1.98
CA ILE A 433 -27.18 -1.76 -1.40
C ILE A 433 -25.83 -2.39 -1.10
N ALA A 434 -24.75 -1.80 -1.61
CA ALA A 434 -23.38 -2.23 -1.38
C ALA A 434 -22.73 -1.36 -0.31
N VAL A 435 -22.41 -1.95 0.84
CA VAL A 435 -21.80 -1.27 2.00
C VAL A 435 -20.57 -2.00 2.49
N VAL A 436 -19.73 -1.31 3.26
CA VAL A 436 -18.56 -1.90 3.95
C VAL A 436 -18.92 -2.21 5.39
N GLY A 437 -18.82 -3.48 5.77
CA GLY A 437 -18.82 -3.89 7.17
C GLY A 437 -17.42 -3.75 7.76
N VAL A 438 -17.30 -3.07 8.89
CA VAL A 438 -16.02 -2.76 9.55
C VAL A 438 -15.99 -3.43 10.93
N GLY A 439 -14.89 -4.14 11.19
CA GLY A 439 -14.59 -4.80 12.47
C GLY A 439 -13.09 -4.85 12.71
N ALA A 440 -12.67 -5.64 13.70
CA ALA A 440 -11.24 -5.89 13.95
C ALA A 440 -10.53 -6.41 12.68
N PRO A 441 -9.23 -6.12 12.48
CA PRO A 441 -8.38 -5.25 13.30
C PRO A 441 -8.58 -3.74 13.03
N ALA A 442 -9.43 -3.34 12.07
CA ALA A 442 -9.61 -1.93 11.69
C ALA A 442 -10.27 -1.09 12.79
N CYS A 443 -11.15 -1.70 13.60
CA CYS A 443 -11.67 -1.09 14.83
C CYS A 443 -11.75 -2.15 15.95
N PRO A 444 -11.88 -1.77 17.23
CA PRO A 444 -12.11 -2.73 18.30
C PRO A 444 -13.33 -3.63 18.01
N ILE A 445 -13.28 -4.89 18.46
CA ILE A 445 -14.36 -5.88 18.27
C ILE A 445 -15.72 -5.36 18.80
N THR A 446 -15.69 -4.57 19.87
CA THR A 446 -16.88 -3.95 20.50
C THR A 446 -17.42 -2.74 19.75
N ALA A 447 -16.68 -2.21 18.78
CA ALA A 447 -17.03 -1.00 18.04
C ALA A 447 -17.28 -1.28 16.55
N CYS A 448 -17.73 -2.51 16.22
CA CYS A 448 -18.09 -2.89 14.86
C CYS A 448 -19.23 -2.02 14.31
N ARG A 449 -19.17 -1.74 13.01
CA ARG A 449 -20.06 -0.78 12.34
C ARG A 449 -20.24 -1.13 10.87
N VAL A 450 -21.28 -0.59 10.25
CA VAL A 450 -21.41 -0.53 8.79
C VAL A 450 -21.14 0.90 8.36
N ARG A 451 -20.42 1.09 7.25
CA ARG A 451 -20.03 2.42 6.79
C ARG A 451 -20.58 2.68 5.40
N PHE A 452 -21.25 3.82 5.28
CA PHE A 452 -21.72 4.39 4.03
C PHE A 452 -20.76 5.50 3.59
N CYS A 453 -20.34 5.42 2.33
CA CYS A 453 -19.58 6.48 1.68
C CYS A 453 -20.50 7.14 0.65
N ILE A 454 -20.85 8.40 0.88
CA ILE A 454 -21.71 9.17 -0.01
C ILE A 454 -20.90 9.66 -1.21
N SER A 455 -21.53 9.69 -2.37
CA SER A 455 -20.96 10.21 -3.62
C SER A 455 -21.82 11.37 -4.13
N ALA A 456 -21.18 12.34 -4.77
CA ALA A 456 -21.84 13.38 -5.56
C ALA A 456 -22.71 12.81 -6.69
N ALA A 457 -22.42 11.58 -7.12
CA ALA A 457 -23.20 10.88 -8.14
C ALA A 457 -24.47 10.20 -7.60
N HIS A 458 -24.66 10.12 -6.26
CA HIS A 458 -25.90 9.59 -5.70
C HIS A 458 -27.06 10.56 -5.93
N THR A 459 -28.15 10.03 -6.47
CA THR A 459 -29.41 10.74 -6.64
C THR A 459 -30.20 10.79 -5.32
N ASP A 460 -31.16 11.69 -5.20
CA ASP A 460 -32.05 11.72 -4.03
C ASP A 460 -32.85 10.40 -3.89
N GLU A 461 -33.14 9.70 -5.00
CA GLU A 461 -33.75 8.36 -5.01
C GLU A 461 -32.81 7.28 -4.46
N ASP A 462 -31.51 7.35 -4.80
CA ASP A 462 -30.50 6.43 -4.25
C ASP A 462 -30.42 6.54 -2.73
N ILE A 463 -30.42 7.77 -2.23
CA ILE A 463 -30.39 8.07 -0.79
C ILE A 463 -31.67 7.56 -0.11
N GLU A 464 -32.84 7.73 -0.74
CA GLU A 464 -34.11 7.21 -0.23
C GLU A 464 -34.11 5.68 -0.14
N LYS A 465 -33.68 5.00 -1.20
CA LYS A 465 -33.64 3.54 -1.25
C LYS A 465 -32.66 2.98 -0.22
N ALA A 466 -31.48 3.59 -0.09
CA ALA A 466 -30.50 3.22 0.93
C ALA A 466 -31.04 3.39 2.34
N PHE A 467 -31.75 4.50 2.60
CA PHE A 467 -32.35 4.75 3.91
C PHE A 467 -33.39 3.68 4.26
N LYS A 468 -34.36 3.40 3.38
CA LYS A 468 -35.38 2.36 3.62
C LYS A 468 -34.74 1.00 3.86
N ALA A 469 -33.81 0.60 2.99
CA ALA A 469 -33.09 -0.65 3.12
C ALA A 469 -32.29 -0.74 4.44
N THR A 470 -31.75 0.38 4.91
CA THR A 470 -31.04 0.47 6.20
C THR A 470 -31.98 0.21 7.36
N ILE A 471 -33.11 0.89 7.42
CA ILE A 471 -34.06 0.72 8.53
C ILE A 471 -34.61 -0.70 8.55
N GLU A 472 -35.00 -1.25 7.40
CA GLU A 472 -35.47 -2.64 7.30
C GLU A 472 -34.39 -3.63 7.76
N CYS A 473 -33.18 -3.54 7.21
CA CYS A 473 -32.10 -4.47 7.52
C CYS A 473 -31.69 -4.41 9.00
N LEU A 474 -31.54 -3.22 9.56
CA LEU A 474 -31.15 -3.07 10.96
C LEU A 474 -32.27 -3.48 11.91
N THR A 475 -33.54 -3.33 11.53
CA THR A 475 -34.67 -3.86 12.30
C THR A 475 -34.64 -5.39 12.30
N GLU A 476 -34.48 -6.03 11.14
CA GLU A 476 -34.41 -7.50 11.02
C GLU A 476 -33.24 -8.13 11.78
N THR A 477 -32.14 -7.39 11.94
CA THR A 477 -30.95 -7.87 12.64
C THR A 477 -30.87 -7.41 14.09
N ASP A 478 -31.89 -6.76 14.65
CA ASP A 478 -31.89 -6.17 15.99
C ASP A 478 -30.67 -5.26 16.24
N CYS A 479 -30.44 -4.31 15.33
CA CYS A 479 -29.35 -3.33 15.36
C CYS A 479 -29.87 -1.88 15.39
N ILE A 480 -31.10 -1.67 15.84
CA ILE A 480 -31.64 -0.34 16.16
C ILE A 480 -31.75 -0.23 17.68
N PHE A 481 -30.98 0.68 18.28
CA PHE A 481 -30.75 0.75 19.72
C PHE A 481 -31.54 1.86 20.42
N LYS A 482 -32.81 2.07 20.04
CA LYS A 482 -33.66 3.15 20.58
C LYS A 482 -33.52 3.27 22.10
N ASP A 483 -33.24 4.49 22.57
CA ASP A 483 -33.13 4.87 23.99
C ASP A 483 -31.99 4.19 24.79
N ALA A 484 -31.06 3.47 24.14
CA ALA A 484 -29.93 2.85 24.83
C ALA A 484 -28.78 3.85 25.05
N ASP A 485 -28.38 4.06 26.31
CA ASP A 485 -27.15 4.80 26.63
C ASP A 485 -25.92 3.95 26.26
N CYS A 486 -25.30 4.28 25.12
CA CYS A 486 -24.05 3.67 24.68
C CYS A 486 -22.79 4.43 25.14
N GLY A 487 -22.90 5.36 26.08
CA GLY A 487 -21.80 6.21 26.53
C GLY A 487 -20.55 5.44 27.01
N ASN A 488 -20.72 4.22 27.50
CA ASN A 488 -19.62 3.38 27.98
C ASN A 488 -18.80 2.71 26.86
N ILE A 489 -19.28 2.70 25.61
CA ILE A 489 -18.63 2.00 24.49
C ILE A 489 -17.88 2.97 23.58
N ILE A 490 -18.36 4.21 23.44
CA ILE A 490 -17.79 5.23 22.57
C ILE A 490 -17.18 6.33 23.43
N TYR A 491 -15.85 6.45 23.36
CA TYR A 491 -15.14 7.55 23.99
C TYR A 491 -15.50 8.87 23.29
N ARG A 492 -15.92 9.87 24.07
CA ARG A 492 -16.14 11.24 23.58
C ARG A 492 -15.08 12.15 24.19
N PRO A 493 -14.24 12.82 23.38
CA PRO A 493 -13.22 13.71 23.91
C PRO A 493 -13.85 14.89 24.67
N PRO A 494 -13.20 15.37 25.75
CA PRO A 494 -13.66 16.56 26.45
C PRO A 494 -13.59 17.77 25.52
N LYS A 495 -14.64 18.60 25.55
CA LYS A 495 -14.62 19.89 24.85
C LYS A 495 -13.68 20.85 25.57
N VAL A 496 -12.81 21.50 24.81
CA VAL A 496 -11.94 22.58 25.27
C VAL A 496 -12.44 23.92 24.73
N ASP A 497 -12.28 24.98 25.51
CA ASP A 497 -12.54 26.33 25.04
C ASP A 497 -11.37 26.80 24.17
N LEU A 498 -11.66 27.10 22.89
CA LEU A 498 -10.66 27.59 21.95
C LEU A 498 -10.04 28.91 22.43
N ALA A 499 -10.81 29.79 23.08
CA ALA A 499 -10.31 31.06 23.59
C ALA A 499 -9.25 30.86 24.69
N GLU A 500 -9.41 29.83 25.53
CA GLU A 500 -8.41 29.47 26.54
C GLU A 500 -7.11 28.97 25.90
N LEU A 501 -7.20 28.19 24.81
CA LEU A 501 -6.03 27.72 24.07
C LEU A 501 -5.32 28.87 23.34
N GLU A 502 -6.07 29.79 22.74
CA GLU A 502 -5.52 30.97 22.04
C GLU A 502 -4.85 31.96 23.00
N ALA A 503 -5.28 32.00 24.26
CA ALA A 503 -4.71 32.83 25.32
C ALA A 503 -3.41 32.27 25.92
N LEU A 504 -2.99 31.05 25.56
CA LEU A 504 -1.75 30.46 26.04
C LEU A 504 -0.52 31.31 25.64
N PRO A 505 0.52 31.39 26.49
CA PRO A 505 1.77 32.07 26.14
C PRO A 505 2.39 31.48 24.88
N LYS A 506 2.71 32.34 23.91
CA LYS A 506 3.31 31.95 22.63
C LYS A 506 4.83 31.94 22.75
N GLU A 507 5.36 30.82 23.24
CA GLU A 507 6.79 30.57 23.42
C GLU A 507 7.22 29.38 22.55
N PRO A 508 7.15 29.48 21.20
CA PRO A 508 7.46 28.36 20.33
C PRO A 508 8.93 27.95 20.48
N ARG A 509 9.16 26.64 20.62
CA ARG A 509 10.53 26.11 20.65
C ARG A 509 11.26 26.38 19.33
N LYS A 510 12.58 26.58 19.41
CA LYS A 510 13.43 26.55 18.21
C LYS A 510 13.54 25.11 17.71
N MET A 511 13.19 24.87 16.45
CA MET A 511 13.29 23.56 15.80
C MET A 511 14.26 23.60 14.63
N THR A 512 14.84 22.44 14.32
CA THR A 512 15.51 22.22 13.04
C THR A 512 14.50 22.30 11.88
N PRO A 513 14.82 22.97 10.76
CA PRO A 513 13.96 23.00 9.58
C PRO A 513 13.55 21.60 9.10
N LEU A 514 12.35 21.47 8.51
CA LEU A 514 11.91 20.20 7.91
C LEU A 514 12.84 19.74 6.79
N SER A 515 13.39 20.68 6.03
CA SER A 515 14.34 20.49 4.93
C SER A 515 15.72 19.97 5.35
N GLU A 516 16.07 20.04 6.63
CA GLU A 516 17.30 19.47 7.15
C GLU A 516 17.06 18.02 7.58
N ASN A 517 17.82 17.09 7.02
CA ASN A 517 17.60 15.68 7.25
C ASN A 517 18.05 15.27 8.67
N SER A 518 17.29 14.41 9.36
CA SER A 518 17.68 13.91 10.69
C SER A 518 18.93 13.02 10.63
N ASP A 519 19.14 12.38 9.48
CA ASP A 519 20.15 11.32 9.27
C ASP A 519 21.26 11.73 8.27
N ASN A 520 21.44 13.03 7.97
CA ASN A 520 22.47 13.54 7.04
C ASN A 520 22.47 12.92 5.62
N ARG A 521 21.35 12.40 5.11
CA ARG A 521 21.33 11.81 3.76
C ARG A 521 21.54 12.89 2.68
N LYS A 522 22.28 12.53 1.64
CA LYS A 522 22.68 13.41 0.54
C LYS A 522 21.50 13.77 -0.36
N ILE A 523 21.44 15.01 -0.81
CA ILE A 523 20.46 15.45 -1.80
C ILE A 523 20.93 14.97 -3.18
N LEU A 524 20.22 13.98 -3.75
CA LEU A 524 20.38 13.61 -5.16
C LEU A 524 19.90 14.73 -6.09
N PRO A 525 20.58 14.95 -7.23
CA PRO A 525 20.17 15.95 -8.21
C PRO A 525 18.79 15.62 -8.79
N GLU A 526 18.06 16.64 -9.27
CA GLU A 526 16.78 16.41 -9.94
C GLU A 526 17.00 15.60 -11.23
N PRO A 527 16.10 14.65 -11.53
CA PRO A 527 16.25 13.82 -12.71
C PRO A 527 15.88 14.58 -13.98
N VAL A 528 16.50 14.19 -15.09
CA VAL A 528 16.39 14.87 -16.39
C VAL A 528 15.56 14.02 -17.33
N SER A 529 14.59 14.62 -18.03
CA SER A 529 13.77 13.92 -19.02
C SER A 529 14.61 13.42 -20.21
N PRO A 530 14.28 12.25 -20.78
CA PRO A 530 15.07 11.65 -21.84
C PRO A 530 14.93 12.38 -23.17
N ILE A 531 16.05 12.52 -23.89
CA ILE A 531 16.13 13.07 -25.25
C ILE A 531 17.00 12.12 -26.08
N GLY A 532 16.51 11.72 -27.27
CA GLY A 532 17.22 10.80 -28.17
C GLY A 532 16.81 9.34 -28.01
N LEU A 533 17.71 8.41 -28.35
CA LEU A 533 17.52 6.98 -28.15
C LEU A 533 17.60 6.65 -26.66
N GLU A 534 16.46 6.27 -26.10
CA GLU A 534 16.34 5.89 -24.70
C GLU A 534 16.91 4.50 -24.45
N LEU A 535 18.04 4.44 -23.72
CA LEU A 535 18.69 3.19 -23.32
C LEU A 535 18.59 2.93 -21.80
N SER A 536 18.04 3.86 -21.02
CA SER A 536 17.74 3.69 -19.60
C SER A 536 16.35 3.07 -19.35
N SER A 537 15.52 2.89 -20.38
CA SER A 537 14.24 2.19 -20.19
C SER A 537 14.44 0.71 -19.86
N TYR A 538 13.55 0.16 -19.03
CA TYR A 538 13.38 -1.28 -18.85
C TYR A 538 12.36 -1.90 -19.84
N ASP A 539 11.78 -1.12 -20.76
CA ASP A 539 10.91 -1.64 -21.83
C ASP A 539 11.73 -2.33 -22.93
N ILE A 540 12.24 -3.52 -22.64
CA ILE A 540 13.07 -4.30 -23.57
C ILE A 540 12.30 -4.84 -24.77
N HIS A 541 10.97 -4.98 -24.66
CA HIS A 541 10.11 -5.55 -25.70
C HIS A 541 9.46 -4.50 -26.60
N GLY A 542 9.50 -3.22 -26.19
CA GLY A 542 8.89 -2.11 -26.91
C GLY A 542 7.37 -2.09 -26.79
N PHE A 543 6.82 -2.52 -25.66
CA PHE A 543 5.37 -2.53 -25.42
C PHE A 543 4.78 -1.12 -25.33
N ASN A 544 5.58 -0.11 -24.97
CA ASN A 544 5.14 1.28 -24.88
C ASN A 544 4.76 1.87 -26.25
N LYS A 545 5.34 1.32 -27.34
CA LYS A 545 5.10 1.74 -28.73
C LYS A 545 4.15 0.82 -29.48
N ASP A 546 3.55 -0.17 -28.80
CA ASP A 546 2.63 -1.12 -29.40
C ASP A 546 1.24 -0.50 -29.57
N THR A 547 0.86 -0.22 -30.82
CA THR A 547 -0.41 0.42 -31.16
C THR A 547 -1.62 -0.46 -30.88
N GLU A 548 -1.53 -1.77 -31.12
CA GLU A 548 -2.64 -2.70 -30.88
C GLU A 548 -2.91 -2.82 -29.38
N ARG A 549 -1.85 -2.97 -28.59
CA ARG A 549 -1.93 -2.93 -27.13
C ARG A 549 -2.53 -1.61 -26.65
N THR A 550 -2.07 -0.48 -27.19
CA THR A 550 -2.59 0.85 -26.84
C THR A 550 -4.09 0.98 -27.11
N GLU A 551 -4.58 0.52 -28.26
CA GLU A 551 -6.01 0.52 -28.59
C GLU A 551 -6.86 -0.33 -27.63
N GLN A 552 -6.36 -1.51 -27.26
CA GLN A 552 -7.03 -2.36 -26.26
C GLN A 552 -7.12 -1.66 -24.89
N LEU A 553 -6.04 -1.01 -24.45
CA LEU A 553 -6.02 -0.27 -23.18
C LEU A 553 -6.92 0.98 -23.21
N VAL A 554 -6.97 1.69 -24.33
CA VAL A 554 -7.93 2.78 -24.55
C VAL A 554 -9.35 2.28 -24.40
N ASN A 555 -9.69 1.13 -24.99
CA ASN A 555 -11.02 0.54 -24.87
C ASN A 555 -11.37 0.20 -23.41
N ILE A 556 -10.41 -0.31 -22.62
CA ILE A 556 -10.61 -0.54 -21.18
C ILE A 556 -10.93 0.78 -20.45
N ILE A 557 -10.16 1.84 -20.70
CA ILE A 557 -10.38 3.15 -20.07
C ILE A 557 -11.75 3.72 -20.46
N MET A 558 -12.15 3.62 -21.73
CA MET A 558 -13.45 4.10 -22.20
C MET A 558 -14.63 3.31 -21.59
N ASN A 559 -14.44 2.04 -21.26
CA ASN A 559 -15.48 1.18 -20.68
C ASN A 559 -15.56 1.23 -19.16
N TYR A 560 -14.43 1.35 -18.46
CA TYR A 560 -14.35 1.27 -17.00
C TYR A 560 -14.05 2.62 -16.32
N GLY A 561 -13.43 3.57 -17.02
CA GLY A 561 -12.73 4.70 -16.39
C GLY A 561 -11.37 4.28 -15.81
N CYS A 562 -10.70 5.20 -15.11
CA CYS A 562 -9.41 4.92 -14.44
C CYS A 562 -9.60 4.12 -13.13
N GLY A 563 -10.72 4.36 -12.42
CA GLY A 563 -11.38 3.38 -11.55
C GLY A 563 -10.70 2.94 -10.25
N SER A 564 -9.65 3.61 -9.78
CA SER A 564 -8.99 3.24 -8.51
C SER A 564 -9.72 3.84 -7.30
N CYS A 565 -10.87 3.27 -6.95
CA CYS A 565 -11.67 3.69 -5.78
C CYS A 565 -11.87 2.54 -4.80
N GLY A 566 -11.17 2.58 -3.67
CA GLY A 566 -11.37 1.66 -2.54
C GLY A 566 -10.49 0.41 -2.54
N PRO A 567 -10.50 -0.34 -1.42
CA PRO A 567 -9.54 -1.42 -1.19
C PRO A 567 -9.97 -2.73 -1.86
N ARG A 568 -8.99 -3.58 -2.17
CA ARG A 568 -9.20 -4.91 -2.78
C ARG A 568 -10.11 -5.84 -1.96
N GLY A 569 -10.09 -5.70 -0.63
CA GLY A 569 -10.92 -6.50 0.28
C GLY A 569 -12.42 -6.19 0.25
N PHE A 570 -12.83 -5.11 -0.43
CA PHE A 570 -14.24 -4.73 -0.60
C PHE A 570 -14.57 -4.56 -2.09
N TYR A 571 -15.20 -3.46 -2.49
CA TYR A 571 -15.64 -3.19 -3.86
C TYR A 571 -14.54 -2.60 -4.77
N GLY A 572 -13.27 -2.64 -4.37
CA GLY A 572 -12.15 -2.20 -5.21
C GLY A 572 -11.65 -3.28 -6.19
N GLY A 573 -11.95 -4.56 -5.95
CA GLY A 573 -11.62 -5.63 -6.89
C GLY A 573 -12.53 -5.61 -8.12
N THR A 574 -11.98 -5.83 -9.32
CA THR A 574 -12.75 -5.93 -10.58
C THR A 574 -12.49 -7.26 -11.28
N LEU A 575 -13.21 -7.55 -12.37
CA LEU A 575 -12.90 -8.71 -13.22
C LEU A 575 -11.48 -8.69 -13.78
N GLU A 576 -10.98 -7.51 -14.17
CA GLU A 576 -9.61 -7.38 -14.71
C GLU A 576 -8.56 -7.78 -13.68
N HIS A 577 -8.80 -7.50 -12.40
CA HIS A 577 -7.93 -7.94 -11.32
C HIS A 577 -7.91 -9.48 -11.15
N LEU A 578 -9.07 -10.13 -11.32
CA LEU A 578 -9.14 -11.59 -11.22
C LEU A 578 -8.52 -12.28 -12.42
N LYS A 579 -8.66 -11.68 -13.61
CA LYS A 579 -8.01 -12.15 -14.83
C LYS A 579 -6.49 -12.14 -14.69
N ILE A 580 -5.90 -11.06 -14.19
CA ILE A 580 -4.44 -11.01 -14.00
C ILE A 580 -3.96 -11.97 -12.91
N GLU A 581 -4.71 -12.12 -11.81
CA GLU A 581 -4.38 -13.10 -10.77
C GLU A 581 -4.42 -14.54 -11.32
N ASP A 582 -5.45 -14.90 -12.10
CA ASP A 582 -5.53 -16.18 -12.82
C ASP A 582 -4.41 -16.36 -13.84
N LYS A 583 -4.06 -15.31 -14.58
CA LYS A 583 -2.98 -15.33 -15.55
C LYS A 583 -1.62 -15.58 -14.89
N LEU A 584 -1.34 -14.92 -13.76
CA LEU A 584 -0.13 -15.13 -12.98
C LEU A 584 -0.05 -16.57 -12.43
N MET A 585 -1.16 -17.10 -11.92
CA MET A 585 -1.22 -18.50 -11.45
C MET A 585 -0.86 -19.48 -12.57
N LYS A 586 -1.40 -19.29 -13.78
CA LYS A 586 -1.10 -20.11 -14.96
C LYS A 586 0.34 -19.95 -15.44
N PHE A 587 0.81 -18.71 -15.53
CA PHE A 587 2.15 -18.39 -16.01
C PHE A 587 3.25 -19.04 -15.15
N PHE A 588 3.12 -18.94 -13.83
CA PHE A 588 4.07 -19.53 -12.88
C PHE A 588 3.74 -20.97 -12.45
N ASN A 589 2.59 -21.51 -12.87
CA ASN A 589 2.06 -22.80 -12.43
C ASN A 589 1.98 -22.91 -10.89
N THR A 590 1.19 -22.04 -10.28
CA THR A 590 1.01 -21.95 -8.82
C THR A 590 -0.46 -21.98 -8.40
N ASN A 591 -0.73 -21.94 -7.09
CA ASN A 591 -2.09 -22.09 -6.55
C ASN A 591 -2.82 -20.78 -6.26
N ASP A 592 -2.11 -19.68 -6.00
CA ASP A 592 -2.74 -18.37 -5.73
C ASP A 592 -1.80 -17.22 -6.10
N ALA A 593 -2.39 -16.04 -6.33
CA ALA A 593 -1.70 -14.82 -6.71
C ALA A 593 -2.40 -13.57 -6.15
N LEU A 594 -1.63 -12.50 -5.93
CA LEU A 594 -2.16 -11.16 -5.67
C LEU A 594 -1.50 -10.14 -6.59
N VAL A 595 -2.28 -9.13 -6.95
CA VAL A 595 -1.78 -7.94 -7.64
C VAL A 595 -1.90 -6.70 -6.75
N TYR A 596 -0.80 -5.95 -6.69
CA TYR A 596 -0.63 -4.68 -5.99
C TYR A 596 -0.67 -3.51 -6.97
N SER A 597 -1.02 -2.33 -6.46
CA SER A 597 -1.04 -1.08 -7.24
C SER A 597 0.33 -0.43 -7.45
N TYR A 598 1.38 -0.92 -6.77
CA TYR A 598 2.74 -0.40 -6.91
C TYR A 598 3.81 -1.45 -6.59
N GLY A 599 4.80 -1.59 -7.47
CA GLY A 599 5.82 -2.66 -7.44
C GLY A 599 6.68 -2.64 -6.18
N ASN A 600 7.24 -1.48 -5.82
CA ASN A 600 8.15 -1.37 -4.66
C ASN A 600 7.47 -1.65 -3.31
N ASN A 601 6.14 -1.55 -3.25
CA ASN A 601 5.38 -1.82 -2.04
C ASN A 601 5.04 -3.30 -1.83
N VAL A 602 5.37 -4.18 -2.79
CA VAL A 602 5.09 -5.62 -2.69
C VAL A 602 6.00 -6.27 -1.65
N ILE A 603 7.31 -6.29 -1.88
CA ILE A 603 8.26 -7.00 -1.01
C ILE A 603 8.36 -6.37 0.39
N THR A 604 8.21 -5.05 0.49
CA THR A 604 8.10 -4.32 1.78
C THR A 604 6.86 -4.72 2.58
N SER A 605 5.81 -5.20 1.91
CA SER A 605 4.61 -5.75 2.56
C SER A 605 4.73 -7.24 2.86
N ILE A 606 5.59 -7.99 2.17
CA ILE A 606 5.77 -9.44 2.37
C ILE A 606 6.64 -9.69 3.60
N ILE A 607 7.84 -9.09 3.65
CA ILE A 607 8.84 -9.40 4.68
C ILE A 607 8.28 -9.29 6.12
N PRO A 608 7.54 -8.22 6.49
CA PRO A 608 6.97 -8.11 7.84
C PRO A 608 5.92 -9.17 8.19
N VAL A 609 5.20 -9.72 7.19
CA VAL A 609 4.20 -10.78 7.40
C VAL A 609 4.85 -12.11 7.79
N TYR A 610 6.11 -12.33 7.39
CA TYR A 610 6.91 -13.53 7.68
C TYR A 610 8.07 -13.24 8.65
N GLY A 611 8.04 -12.09 9.33
CA GLY A 611 9.02 -11.68 10.34
C GLY A 611 8.39 -11.44 11.71
N GLY A 612 8.03 -12.53 12.40
CA GLY A 612 7.43 -12.51 13.74
C GLY A 612 8.44 -12.53 14.89
N VAL A 613 7.92 -12.57 16.12
CA VAL A 613 8.74 -12.69 17.34
C VAL A 613 9.44 -14.04 17.36
N GLY A 614 10.77 -14.03 17.39
CA GLY A 614 11.60 -15.25 17.40
C GLY A 614 11.95 -15.79 16.02
N ASP A 615 11.39 -15.23 14.95
CA ASP A 615 11.77 -15.57 13.57
C ASP A 615 13.12 -14.94 13.20
N VAL A 616 13.80 -15.54 12.23
CA VAL A 616 15.06 -15.03 11.68
C VAL A 616 14.87 -14.74 10.20
N ILE A 617 15.28 -13.56 9.75
CA ILE A 617 15.33 -13.19 8.33
C ILE A 617 16.80 -13.13 7.93
N ILE A 618 17.19 -13.94 6.96
CA ILE A 618 18.54 -13.95 6.38
C ILE A 618 18.45 -13.33 4.99
N VAL A 619 19.19 -12.26 4.74
CA VAL A 619 19.05 -11.43 3.53
C VAL A 619 20.41 -11.17 2.90
N ASP A 620 20.47 -11.17 1.56
CA ASP A 620 21.70 -10.83 0.83
C ASP A 620 22.05 -9.36 1.09
N GLU A 621 23.32 -9.06 1.38
CA GLU A 621 23.75 -7.71 1.75
C GLU A 621 23.57 -6.67 0.65
N CYS A 622 23.49 -7.10 -0.61
CA CYS A 622 23.30 -6.26 -1.78
C CYS A 622 21.84 -6.17 -2.25
N CYS A 623 20.87 -6.76 -1.53
CA CYS A 623 19.45 -6.61 -1.86
C CYS A 623 19.01 -5.14 -1.98
N ASN A 624 18.12 -4.86 -2.92
CA ASN A 624 17.52 -3.56 -3.17
C ASN A 624 16.89 -2.90 -1.93
N TYR A 625 16.73 -1.58 -2.01
CA TYR A 625 16.23 -0.79 -0.89
C TYR A 625 14.83 -1.23 -0.39
N PRO A 626 13.84 -1.58 -1.25
CA PRO A 626 12.58 -2.15 -0.79
C PRO A 626 12.75 -3.37 0.14
N ILE A 627 13.63 -4.32 -0.17
CA ILE A 627 13.92 -5.46 0.72
C ILE A 627 14.47 -4.96 2.06
N GLN A 628 15.44 -4.05 2.03
CA GLN A 628 16.04 -3.50 3.25
C GLN A 628 15.00 -2.81 4.14
N LEU A 629 14.07 -2.06 3.55
CA LEU A 629 12.97 -1.44 4.29
C LEU A 629 12.01 -2.47 4.87
N GLY A 630 11.68 -3.53 4.12
CA GLY A 630 10.90 -4.65 4.64
C GLY A 630 11.54 -5.27 5.88
N CYS A 631 12.87 -5.45 5.88
CA CYS A 631 13.63 -5.89 7.05
C CYS A 631 13.55 -4.90 8.23
N ARG A 632 13.62 -3.58 7.99
CA ARG A 632 13.45 -2.55 9.05
C ARG A 632 12.04 -2.55 9.64
N LEU A 633 11.02 -2.87 8.84
CA LEU A 633 9.63 -2.98 9.27
C LEU A 633 9.37 -4.27 10.07
N ALA A 634 10.11 -5.33 9.81
CA ALA A 634 10.07 -6.61 10.53
C ALA A 634 10.78 -6.56 11.91
N LYS A 635 10.51 -5.53 12.73
CA LYS A 635 11.20 -5.26 14.01
C LYS A 635 11.16 -6.39 15.05
N LYS A 636 10.26 -7.35 14.88
CA LYS A 636 10.08 -8.49 15.80
C LYS A 636 11.00 -9.66 15.46
N ALA A 637 11.52 -9.72 14.24
CA ALA A 637 12.44 -10.76 13.77
C ALA A 637 13.90 -10.33 13.90
N LYS A 638 14.79 -11.31 14.02
CA LYS A 638 16.24 -11.10 13.94
C LYS A 638 16.66 -11.02 12.49
N ILE A 639 17.24 -9.90 12.06
CA ILE A 639 17.79 -9.74 10.70
C ILE A 639 19.27 -10.10 10.68
N ILE A 640 19.67 -10.96 9.75
CA ILE A 640 21.06 -11.38 9.51
C ILE A 640 21.37 -11.13 8.03
N LYS A 641 22.50 -10.49 7.74
CA LYS A 641 23.00 -10.36 6.36
C LYS A 641 23.95 -11.49 6.04
N PHE A 642 23.94 -11.98 4.80
CA PHE A 642 25.00 -12.84 4.27
C PHE A 642 25.70 -12.13 3.11
N LYS A 643 26.94 -12.52 2.84
CA LYS A 643 27.76 -11.93 1.78
C LYS A 643 27.14 -12.10 0.41
N HIS A 644 27.28 -11.08 -0.43
CA HIS A 644 26.60 -11.03 -1.72
C HIS A 644 26.90 -12.26 -2.60
N ASN A 645 25.86 -13.00 -3.01
CA ASN A 645 25.92 -14.24 -3.79
C ASN A 645 26.84 -15.34 -3.20
N ASP A 646 27.17 -15.30 -1.90
CA ASP A 646 28.04 -16.27 -1.23
C ASP A 646 27.20 -17.39 -0.56
N ILE A 647 27.08 -18.51 -1.25
CA ILE A 647 26.35 -19.70 -0.78
C ILE A 647 26.97 -20.29 0.50
N GLU A 648 28.28 -20.23 0.68
CA GLU A 648 28.94 -20.84 1.83
C GLU A 648 28.73 -19.99 3.08
N ASP A 649 28.75 -18.66 2.96
CA ASP A 649 28.33 -17.79 4.06
C ASP A 649 26.83 -17.95 4.36
N LEU A 650 25.97 -18.03 3.35
CA LEU A 650 24.54 -18.30 3.57
C LEU A 650 24.29 -19.61 4.33
N LYS A 651 24.92 -20.71 3.91
CA LYS A 651 24.85 -22.01 4.59
C LYS A 651 25.26 -21.89 6.05
N LYS A 652 26.33 -21.15 6.33
CA LYS A 652 26.80 -20.87 7.69
C LYS A 652 25.77 -20.08 8.50
N GLN A 653 25.20 -18.99 7.95
CA GLN A 653 24.18 -18.19 8.64
C GLN A 653 22.91 -19.01 8.92
N VAL A 654 22.46 -19.82 7.97
CA VAL A 654 21.29 -20.72 8.14
C VAL A 654 21.57 -21.76 9.22
N ALA A 655 22.74 -22.39 9.22
CA ALA A 655 23.13 -23.37 10.23
C ALA A 655 23.17 -22.75 11.63
N GLU A 656 23.69 -21.53 11.77
CA GLU A 656 23.72 -20.81 13.03
C GLU A 656 22.31 -20.41 13.51
N ALA A 657 21.48 -19.89 12.61
CA ALA A 657 20.09 -19.55 12.93
C ALA A 657 19.29 -20.78 13.42
N LYS A 658 19.49 -21.95 12.78
CA LYS A 658 18.84 -23.22 13.17
C LYS A 658 19.17 -23.64 14.60
N LYS A 659 20.36 -23.33 15.13
CA LYS A 659 20.73 -23.68 16.52
C LYS A 659 19.89 -22.95 17.56
N THR A 660 19.42 -21.75 17.22
CA THR A 660 18.66 -20.88 18.13
C THR A 660 17.15 -20.89 17.88
N LEU A 661 16.70 -21.57 16.82
CA LEU A 661 15.31 -21.55 16.38
C LEU A 661 14.45 -22.45 17.27
N VAL A 662 13.37 -21.89 17.83
CA VAL A 662 12.39 -22.63 18.65
C VAL A 662 11.10 -22.79 17.86
N PHE A 663 10.56 -24.00 17.75
CA PHE A 663 9.27 -24.21 17.09
C PHE A 663 8.16 -23.40 17.79
N PRO A 664 7.27 -22.69 17.07
CA PRO A 664 7.01 -22.72 15.62
C PRO A 664 7.75 -21.66 14.77
N ASN A 665 8.81 -21.04 15.28
CA ASN A 665 9.55 -20.00 14.56
C ASN A 665 10.18 -20.50 13.26
N LYS A 666 10.38 -19.57 12.32
CA LYS A 666 10.90 -19.84 10.98
C LYS A 666 12.12 -19.00 10.66
N ILE A 667 12.91 -19.51 9.71
CA ILE A 667 13.94 -18.77 9.01
C ILE A 667 13.38 -18.38 7.65
N SER A 668 13.48 -17.12 7.26
CA SER A 668 13.11 -16.64 5.92
C SER A 668 14.37 -16.16 5.20
N ILE A 669 14.76 -16.84 4.13
CA ILE A 669 15.83 -16.41 3.23
C ILE A 669 15.21 -15.45 2.21
N VAL A 670 15.77 -14.25 2.08
CA VAL A 670 15.29 -13.20 1.19
C VAL A 670 16.39 -12.79 0.22
N THR A 671 16.11 -12.83 -1.08
CA THR A 671 17.05 -12.45 -2.15
C THR A 671 16.31 -11.78 -3.30
N GLU A 672 17.01 -10.97 -4.08
CA GLU A 672 16.59 -10.65 -5.45
C GLU A 672 16.83 -11.85 -6.36
N GLY A 673 16.06 -11.98 -7.43
CA GLY A 673 16.34 -12.93 -8.52
C GLY A 673 17.46 -12.42 -9.42
N VAL A 674 17.34 -11.16 -9.84
CA VAL A 674 18.39 -10.39 -10.53
C VAL A 674 18.65 -9.14 -9.71
N PHE A 675 19.88 -8.98 -9.21
CA PHE A 675 20.22 -7.90 -8.30
C PHE A 675 20.26 -6.55 -9.02
N GLN A 676 19.52 -5.57 -8.50
CA GLN A 676 19.47 -4.24 -9.08
C GLN A 676 20.82 -3.51 -9.04
N CYS A 677 21.69 -3.83 -8.07
CA CYS A 677 22.95 -3.13 -7.87
C CYS A 677 24.00 -3.45 -8.95
N ASP A 678 24.10 -4.70 -9.41
CA ASP A 678 25.17 -5.15 -10.29
C ASP A 678 24.71 -6.05 -11.45
N TYR A 679 23.41 -6.37 -11.52
CA TYR A 679 22.82 -7.32 -12.48
C TYR A 679 23.42 -8.72 -12.44
N SER A 680 23.97 -9.12 -11.31
CA SER A 680 24.21 -10.53 -11.01
C SER A 680 22.88 -11.28 -10.86
N ILE A 681 22.90 -12.58 -11.16
CA ILE A 681 21.74 -13.46 -10.97
C ILE A 681 21.99 -14.27 -9.70
N SER A 682 21.00 -14.32 -8.81
CA SER A 682 21.10 -15.06 -7.56
C SER A 682 21.30 -16.56 -7.81
N PRO A 683 22.16 -17.24 -7.03
CA PRO A 683 22.37 -18.69 -7.09
C PRO A 683 21.16 -19.46 -6.50
N LEU A 684 19.98 -19.26 -7.09
CA LEU A 684 18.71 -19.75 -6.55
C LEU A 684 18.65 -21.26 -6.42
N LYS A 685 19.36 -21.99 -7.29
CA LYS A 685 19.39 -23.46 -7.25
C LYS A 685 19.98 -23.93 -5.92
N GLU A 686 21.15 -23.43 -5.55
CA GLU A 686 21.85 -23.75 -4.31
C GLU A 686 21.09 -23.20 -3.07
N ILE A 687 20.46 -22.02 -3.19
CA ILE A 687 19.63 -21.47 -2.10
C ILE A 687 18.40 -22.36 -1.85
N SER A 688 17.75 -22.85 -2.91
CA SER A 688 16.54 -23.67 -2.82
C SER A 688 16.78 -24.99 -2.07
N GLU A 689 17.99 -25.54 -2.14
CA GLU A 689 18.41 -26.75 -1.43
C GLU A 689 18.44 -26.57 0.10
N LEU A 690 18.51 -25.33 0.61
CA LEU A 690 18.49 -25.03 2.04
C LEU A 690 17.07 -25.02 2.64
N ARG A 691 16.04 -25.05 1.79
CA ARG A 691 14.64 -25.02 2.21
C ARG A 691 14.25 -26.25 3.01
N SER A 692 13.30 -26.03 3.90
CA SER A 692 12.65 -27.07 4.71
C SER A 692 11.35 -26.49 5.27
N ASN A 693 10.57 -27.28 6.01
CA ASN A 693 9.30 -26.79 6.61
C ASN A 693 9.44 -25.51 7.45
N ASN A 694 10.65 -25.25 7.98
CA ASN A 694 10.95 -24.14 8.87
C ASN A 694 11.91 -23.12 8.22
N VAL A 695 12.31 -23.32 6.96
CA VAL A 695 13.18 -22.42 6.19
C VAL A 695 12.48 -22.06 4.90
N LEU A 696 11.95 -20.83 4.84
CA LEU A 696 11.23 -20.28 3.71
C LEU A 696 12.18 -19.56 2.76
N LEU A 697 11.90 -19.62 1.46
CA LEU A 697 12.58 -18.83 0.44
C LEU A 697 11.62 -17.81 -0.17
N ILE A 698 12.01 -16.52 -0.06
CA ILE A 698 11.30 -15.36 -0.61
C ILE A 698 12.21 -14.74 -1.66
N VAL A 699 11.74 -14.68 -2.91
CA VAL A 699 12.49 -14.12 -4.04
C VAL A 699 11.75 -12.92 -4.60
N ASP A 700 12.41 -11.78 -4.72
CA ASP A 700 11.91 -10.64 -5.51
C ASP A 700 12.58 -10.64 -6.89
N ASP A 701 11.80 -10.95 -7.92
CA ASP A 701 12.30 -11.11 -9.30
C ASP A 701 11.81 -9.99 -10.22
N SER A 702 11.83 -8.77 -9.70
CA SER A 702 11.33 -7.57 -10.40
C SER A 702 12.04 -7.29 -11.73
N LEU A 703 13.32 -7.65 -11.86
CA LEU A 703 14.10 -7.43 -13.07
C LEU A 703 14.23 -8.68 -13.95
N GLY A 704 14.04 -9.89 -13.43
CA GLY A 704 14.20 -11.11 -14.22
C GLY A 704 12.96 -11.51 -15.01
N VAL A 705 11.75 -11.34 -14.45
CA VAL A 705 10.50 -11.72 -15.13
C VAL A 705 10.30 -10.91 -16.40
N GLY A 706 10.09 -11.60 -17.52
CA GLY A 706 10.03 -11.01 -18.85
C GLY A 706 11.41 -10.77 -19.49
N ALA A 707 12.52 -10.90 -18.76
CA ALA A 707 13.87 -10.59 -19.25
C ALA A 707 14.78 -11.81 -19.42
N ILE A 708 14.70 -12.77 -18.51
CA ILE A 708 15.53 -13.99 -18.50
C ILE A 708 14.70 -15.26 -18.36
N GLY A 709 15.33 -16.40 -18.66
CA GLY A 709 14.65 -17.70 -18.73
C GLY A 709 14.32 -18.10 -20.17
N ALA A 710 14.10 -19.40 -20.39
CA ALA A 710 13.79 -19.93 -21.71
C ALA A 710 12.46 -19.41 -22.26
N THR A 711 11.46 -19.23 -21.39
CA THR A 711 10.14 -18.69 -21.71
C THR A 711 9.86 -17.35 -21.02
N LEU A 712 10.92 -16.67 -20.59
CA LEU A 712 10.89 -15.37 -19.90
C LEU A 712 10.18 -15.40 -18.53
N LYS A 713 10.19 -16.54 -17.84
CA LYS A 713 9.61 -16.67 -16.49
C LYS A 713 10.53 -16.16 -15.37
N GLY A 714 11.69 -15.61 -15.71
CA GLY A 714 12.61 -14.99 -14.76
C GLY A 714 13.68 -15.92 -14.20
N SER A 715 14.31 -15.46 -13.13
CA SER A 715 15.46 -16.06 -12.46
C SER A 715 15.23 -17.50 -12.00
N MET A 716 14.00 -17.83 -11.57
CA MET A 716 13.61 -19.19 -11.19
C MET A 716 13.74 -20.16 -12.36
N GLU A 717 13.15 -19.84 -13.52
CA GLU A 717 13.24 -20.67 -14.71
C GLU A 717 14.69 -20.73 -15.22
N TYR A 718 15.41 -19.61 -15.17
CA TYR A 718 16.83 -19.57 -15.53
C TYR A 718 17.68 -20.54 -14.68
N ALA A 719 17.39 -20.65 -13.39
CA ALA A 719 18.06 -21.59 -12.48
C ALA A 719 17.58 -23.06 -12.63
N GLY A 720 16.61 -23.33 -13.53
CA GLY A 720 16.01 -24.65 -13.70
C GLY A 720 15.05 -25.05 -12.58
N LEU A 721 14.45 -24.08 -11.89
CA LEU A 721 13.55 -24.27 -10.76
C LEU A 721 12.08 -24.07 -11.15
N THR A 722 11.19 -24.52 -10.26
CA THR A 722 9.75 -24.36 -10.34
C THR A 722 9.20 -23.69 -9.08
N MET A 723 7.91 -23.34 -9.09
CA MET A 723 7.24 -22.80 -7.89
C MET A 723 7.18 -23.79 -6.72
N ASN A 724 7.53 -25.07 -6.90
CA ASN A 724 7.71 -25.99 -5.77
C ASN A 724 9.00 -25.73 -4.99
N ASP A 725 9.98 -25.08 -5.63
CA ASP A 725 11.33 -24.82 -5.13
C ASP A 725 11.46 -23.45 -4.43
N ILE A 726 10.41 -22.61 -4.49
CA ILE A 726 10.32 -21.31 -3.84
C ILE A 726 9.01 -21.22 -3.03
N ASP A 727 9.00 -20.53 -1.88
CA ASP A 727 7.77 -20.36 -1.09
C ASP A 727 6.98 -19.13 -1.53
N ILE A 728 7.69 -18.03 -1.81
CA ILE A 728 7.11 -16.75 -2.23
C ILE A 728 7.94 -16.18 -3.36
N LEU A 729 7.31 -15.91 -4.50
CA LEU A 729 7.91 -15.15 -5.59
C LEU A 729 7.14 -13.84 -5.74
N SER A 730 7.82 -12.70 -5.64
CA SER A 730 7.28 -11.38 -5.96
C SER A 730 7.97 -10.78 -7.17
N GLY A 731 7.35 -9.78 -7.77
CA GLY A 731 7.97 -9.00 -8.83
C GLY A 731 7.18 -7.74 -9.18
N SER A 732 7.85 -6.82 -9.85
CA SER A 732 7.28 -5.61 -10.42
C SER A 732 6.70 -5.87 -11.81
N LEU A 733 5.53 -5.28 -12.10
CA LEU A 733 4.96 -5.23 -13.45
C LEU A 733 5.39 -3.95 -14.19
N GLU A 734 6.13 -3.06 -13.52
CA GLU A 734 6.37 -1.68 -13.99
C GLU A 734 7.50 -1.58 -15.00
N PHE A 735 8.37 -2.58 -15.02
CA PHE A 735 9.53 -2.62 -15.89
C PHE A 735 9.17 -3.26 -17.22
N VAL A 736 9.31 -4.58 -17.31
CA VAL A 736 9.23 -5.32 -18.58
C VAL A 736 7.81 -5.44 -19.14
N CYS A 737 6.77 -5.25 -18.31
CA CYS A 737 5.37 -5.36 -18.74
C CYS A 737 4.71 -4.02 -19.13
N ASP A 738 5.45 -2.90 -19.06
CA ASP A 738 4.99 -1.54 -19.39
C ASP A 738 3.65 -1.13 -18.78
N THR A 739 3.53 -1.31 -17.48
CA THR A 739 2.33 -0.95 -16.73
C THR A 739 2.71 -0.37 -15.36
N ILE A 740 1.76 -0.31 -14.44
CA ILE A 740 2.02 -0.02 -13.03
C ILE A 740 1.54 -1.18 -12.16
N GLY A 741 2.17 -1.36 -11.00
CA GLY A 741 1.82 -2.41 -10.06
C GLY A 741 2.86 -3.49 -9.90
N GLY A 742 2.56 -4.46 -9.04
CA GLY A 742 3.42 -5.61 -8.80
C GLY A 742 2.59 -6.82 -8.41
N PHE A 743 3.25 -7.96 -8.26
CA PHE A 743 2.57 -9.21 -7.95
C PHE A 743 3.32 -10.02 -6.90
N VAL A 744 2.58 -10.93 -6.28
CA VAL A 744 3.13 -12.04 -5.49
C VAL A 744 2.39 -13.32 -5.85
N VAL A 745 3.13 -14.40 -6.02
CA VAL A 745 2.63 -15.73 -6.34
C VAL A 745 3.22 -16.76 -5.38
N GLY A 746 2.45 -17.82 -5.10
CA GLY A 746 2.86 -18.86 -4.17
C GLY A 746 1.74 -19.80 -3.80
N LYS A 747 1.99 -20.64 -2.79
CA LYS A 747 0.98 -21.56 -2.26
C LYS A 747 -0.17 -20.79 -1.61
N TYR A 748 -1.38 -21.34 -1.70
CA TYR A 748 -2.58 -20.68 -1.16
C TYR A 748 -2.43 -20.22 0.30
N SER A 749 -1.93 -21.07 1.19
CA SER A 749 -1.77 -20.72 2.62
C SER A 749 -0.83 -19.54 2.87
N VAL A 750 0.15 -19.36 1.98
CA VAL A 750 1.09 -18.23 2.02
C VAL A 750 0.35 -16.98 1.54
N ILE A 751 -0.29 -17.06 0.37
CA ILE A 751 -0.94 -15.92 -0.26
C ILE A 751 -2.16 -15.43 0.53
N ASP A 752 -2.95 -16.32 1.14
CA ASP A 752 -4.08 -15.95 1.98
C ASP A 752 -3.64 -15.19 3.23
N LYS A 753 -2.51 -15.58 3.84
CA LYS A 753 -1.88 -14.80 4.92
C LYS A 753 -1.48 -13.41 4.42
N GLN A 754 -0.89 -13.32 3.22
CA GLN A 754 -0.52 -12.04 2.63
C GLN A 754 -1.75 -11.16 2.32
N ARG A 755 -2.87 -11.75 1.90
CA ARG A 755 -4.14 -11.05 1.65
C ARG A 755 -4.73 -10.42 2.91
N LEU A 756 -4.40 -10.97 4.09
CA LEU A 756 -4.93 -10.58 5.40
C LEU A 756 -4.00 -9.74 6.28
N PHE A 757 -2.69 -9.79 6.02
CA PHE A 757 -1.71 -9.04 6.81
C PHE A 757 -0.77 -8.16 5.97
N GLY A 758 -0.77 -8.29 4.64
CA GLY A 758 0.02 -7.47 3.73
C GLY A 758 -0.45 -6.03 3.71
N ALA A 759 0.24 -5.15 4.43
CA ALA A 759 -0.20 -3.78 4.66
C ALA A 759 -0.47 -2.99 3.35
N GLY A 760 0.41 -3.11 2.36
CA GLY A 760 0.24 -2.47 1.05
C GLY A 760 -0.92 -3.04 0.23
N TYR A 761 -1.40 -4.26 0.49
CA TYR A 761 -2.53 -4.86 -0.21
C TYR A 761 -3.87 -4.43 0.38
N ILE A 762 -3.96 -4.42 1.72
CA ILE A 762 -5.22 -4.30 2.46
C ILE A 762 -5.62 -2.85 2.65
N PHE A 763 -4.65 -2.01 2.98
CA PHE A 763 -4.87 -0.61 3.36
C PHE A 763 -4.64 0.35 2.21
N SER A 764 -4.48 -0.17 0.99
CA SER A 764 -4.37 0.65 -0.22
C SER A 764 -5.50 0.38 -1.19
N ALA A 765 -5.66 1.32 -2.12
CA ALA A 765 -6.60 1.16 -3.21
C ALA A 765 -6.10 0.16 -4.25
N SER A 766 -7.04 -0.41 -4.97
CA SER A 766 -6.79 -1.31 -6.09
C SER A 766 -5.97 -0.64 -7.20
N ALA A 767 -5.31 -1.46 -8.01
CA ALA A 767 -4.67 -0.99 -9.23
C ALA A 767 -5.75 -0.48 -10.22
N PRO A 768 -5.43 0.47 -11.11
CA PRO A 768 -6.31 0.82 -12.22
C PRO A 768 -6.59 -0.40 -13.11
N THR A 769 -7.78 -0.46 -13.70
CA THR A 769 -8.18 -1.61 -14.55
C THR A 769 -7.30 -1.75 -15.78
N PHE A 770 -6.93 -0.63 -16.43
CA PHE A 770 -6.04 -0.64 -17.59
C PHE A 770 -4.69 -1.26 -17.24
N SER A 771 -4.19 -1.06 -16.02
CA SER A 771 -2.88 -1.57 -15.64
C SER A 771 -2.88 -3.10 -15.50
N CYS A 772 -3.99 -3.67 -15.02
CA CYS A 772 -4.22 -5.11 -14.97
C CYS A 772 -4.30 -5.72 -16.38
N THR A 773 -5.06 -5.09 -17.28
CA THR A 773 -5.17 -5.57 -18.68
C THR A 773 -3.82 -5.46 -19.41
N ALA A 774 -3.06 -4.39 -19.18
CA ALA A 774 -1.72 -4.21 -19.75
C ALA A 774 -0.77 -5.35 -19.33
N ALA A 775 -0.82 -5.75 -18.05
CA ALA A 775 -0.08 -6.89 -17.55
C ALA A 775 -0.54 -8.22 -18.18
N CYS A 776 -1.86 -8.43 -18.35
CA CYS A 776 -2.38 -9.63 -19.02
C CYS A 776 -1.84 -9.76 -20.45
N ILE A 777 -1.87 -8.67 -21.23
CA ILE A 777 -1.35 -8.65 -22.61
C ILE A 777 0.15 -8.98 -22.64
N ALA A 778 0.94 -8.44 -21.72
CA ALA A 778 2.36 -8.74 -21.62
C ALA A 778 2.61 -10.24 -21.29
N LEU A 779 1.89 -10.79 -20.30
CA LEU A 779 1.99 -12.22 -19.95
C LEU A 779 1.51 -13.14 -21.08
N ASP A 780 0.46 -12.75 -21.82
CA ASP A 780 0.00 -13.45 -23.04
C ASP A 780 1.11 -13.49 -24.10
N ALA A 781 1.83 -12.38 -24.28
CA ALA A 781 2.94 -12.32 -25.22
C ALA A 781 4.09 -13.23 -24.79
N PHE A 782 4.43 -13.28 -23.50
CA PHE A 782 5.46 -14.19 -22.99
C PHE A 782 5.05 -15.66 -23.13
N GLU A 783 3.80 -16.01 -22.85
CA GLU A 783 3.33 -17.39 -23.00
C GLU A 783 3.33 -17.85 -24.47
N LYS A 784 2.92 -16.99 -25.40
CA LYS A 784 2.83 -17.33 -26.83
C LYS A 784 4.18 -17.29 -27.54
N ASN A 785 5.00 -16.27 -27.26
CA ASN A 785 6.19 -15.93 -28.04
C ASN A 785 7.47 -15.86 -27.19
N GLY A 786 7.43 -16.23 -25.91
CA GLY A 786 8.53 -16.02 -24.95
C GLY A 786 9.85 -16.64 -25.37
N VAL A 787 9.82 -17.82 -26.02
CA VAL A 787 11.03 -18.47 -26.56
C VAL A 787 11.70 -17.58 -27.61
N ASP A 788 10.96 -17.14 -28.62
CA ASP A 788 11.48 -16.29 -29.70
C ASP A 788 11.91 -14.91 -29.19
N MET A 789 11.13 -14.32 -28.27
CA MET A 789 11.46 -13.06 -27.62
C MET A 789 12.77 -13.16 -26.83
N GLY A 790 12.94 -14.23 -26.06
CA GLY A 790 14.16 -14.50 -25.30
C GLY A 790 15.37 -14.77 -26.20
N ILE A 791 15.20 -15.49 -27.31
CA ILE A 791 16.27 -15.70 -28.30
C ILE A 791 16.75 -14.35 -28.85
N LYS A 792 15.83 -13.49 -29.29
CA LYS A 792 16.16 -12.17 -29.85
C LYS A 792 16.93 -11.29 -28.87
N ILE A 793 16.53 -11.26 -27.60
CA ILE A 793 17.24 -10.51 -26.56
C ILE A 793 18.66 -11.03 -26.38
N ARG A 794 18.83 -12.36 -26.28
CA ARG A 794 20.15 -12.98 -26.13
C ARG A 794 21.05 -12.72 -27.34
N GLU A 795 20.51 -12.80 -28.55
CA GLU A 795 21.25 -12.48 -29.78
C GLU A 795 21.74 -11.03 -29.79
N GLN A 796 20.87 -10.07 -29.42
CA GLN A 796 21.24 -8.66 -29.31
C GLN A 796 22.29 -8.43 -28.22
N ARG A 797 22.11 -9.04 -27.05
CA ARG A 797 23.05 -8.95 -25.91
C ARG A 797 24.42 -9.53 -26.27
N ASN A 798 24.46 -10.69 -26.92
CA ASN A 798 25.67 -11.32 -27.43
C ASN A 798 26.36 -10.46 -28.47
N LYS A 799 25.58 -9.85 -29.38
CA LYS A 799 26.15 -8.96 -30.40
C LYS A 799 26.78 -7.71 -29.79
N PHE A 800 26.13 -7.11 -28.79
CA PHE A 800 26.70 -6.00 -28.03
C PHE A 800 28.01 -6.40 -27.34
N ASN A 801 28.04 -7.56 -26.66
CA ASN A 801 29.27 -8.09 -26.04
C ASN A 801 30.41 -8.27 -27.04
N GLN A 802 30.12 -8.88 -28.19
CA GLN A 802 31.10 -9.05 -29.26
C GLN A 802 31.67 -7.69 -29.71
N LEU A 803 30.82 -6.72 -29.99
CA LEU A 803 31.25 -5.40 -30.48
C LEU A 803 32.06 -4.63 -29.42
N MET A 804 31.69 -4.72 -28.14
CA MET A 804 32.46 -4.11 -27.06
C MET A 804 33.85 -4.74 -26.93
N GLN A 805 33.96 -6.07 -27.03
CA GLN A 805 35.26 -6.77 -27.02
C GLN A 805 36.13 -6.41 -28.24
N GLU A 806 35.52 -6.16 -29.39
CA GLU A 806 36.24 -5.79 -30.61
C GLU A 806 36.72 -4.33 -30.61
N LYS A 807 35.95 -3.39 -30.04
CA LYS A 807 36.15 -1.94 -30.25
C LYS A 807 36.38 -1.11 -28.98
N ALA A 808 36.02 -1.61 -27.81
CA ALA A 808 36.05 -0.85 -26.56
C ALA A 808 36.63 -1.68 -25.40
N GLN A 809 37.80 -2.30 -25.63
CA GLN A 809 38.44 -3.23 -24.69
C GLN A 809 38.80 -2.62 -23.33
N ASN A 810 38.93 -1.30 -23.26
CA ASN A 810 39.28 -0.57 -22.05
C ASN A 810 38.06 -0.34 -21.12
N ILE A 811 36.85 -0.66 -21.57
CA ILE A 811 35.62 -0.45 -20.83
C ILE A 811 35.18 -1.78 -20.21
N GLN A 812 35.06 -1.79 -18.89
CA GLN A 812 34.58 -2.95 -18.16
C GLN A 812 33.05 -3.03 -18.28
N ILE A 813 32.56 -4.19 -18.74
CA ILE A 813 31.14 -4.56 -18.69
C ILE A 813 30.88 -5.28 -17.38
N ILE A 814 29.83 -4.86 -16.66
CA ILE A 814 29.36 -5.44 -15.41
C ILE A 814 27.90 -5.89 -15.62
N GLY A 815 27.54 -7.01 -15.00
CA GLY A 815 26.24 -7.68 -15.13
C GLY A 815 26.36 -9.04 -15.81
N ASN A 816 25.41 -9.92 -15.52
CA ASN A 816 25.38 -11.25 -16.11
C ASN A 816 25.01 -11.17 -17.61
N ASP A 817 25.74 -11.89 -18.45
CA ASP A 817 25.55 -11.91 -19.91
C ASP A 817 24.18 -12.43 -20.36
N SER A 818 23.47 -13.14 -19.48
CA SER A 818 22.10 -13.60 -19.76
C SER A 818 21.05 -12.49 -19.59
N THR A 819 21.41 -11.39 -18.93
CA THR A 819 20.49 -10.27 -18.69
C THR A 819 20.62 -9.22 -19.80
N PRO A 820 19.52 -8.53 -20.17
CA PRO A 820 19.59 -7.39 -21.09
C PRO A 820 20.14 -6.12 -20.43
N TYR A 821 20.36 -6.12 -19.12
CA TYR A 821 20.80 -4.96 -18.38
C TYR A 821 22.32 -4.91 -18.34
N VAL A 822 22.89 -3.74 -18.58
CA VAL A 822 24.34 -3.56 -18.68
C VAL A 822 24.77 -2.37 -17.85
N LEU A 823 25.83 -2.58 -17.09
CA LEU A 823 26.57 -1.53 -16.40
C LEU A 823 27.94 -1.41 -17.07
N LEU A 824 28.34 -0.19 -17.41
CA LEU A 824 29.68 0.10 -17.93
C LEU A 824 30.48 0.88 -16.89
N ASN A 825 31.75 0.50 -16.75
CA ASN A 825 32.71 1.18 -15.91
C ASN A 825 33.93 1.60 -16.73
N CYS A 826 34.21 2.90 -16.75
CA CYS A 826 35.29 3.53 -17.49
C CYS A 826 36.27 4.27 -16.55
N GLU A 827 36.60 3.64 -15.41
CA GLU A 827 37.64 4.07 -14.46
C GLU A 827 37.64 5.59 -14.12
N GLY A 828 36.46 6.13 -13.79
CA GLY A 828 36.30 7.52 -13.35
C GLY A 828 35.87 8.52 -14.44
N LYS A 829 35.77 8.10 -15.71
CA LYS A 829 35.25 8.95 -16.81
C LYS A 829 33.73 8.84 -17.02
N ASN A 830 33.02 8.08 -16.20
CA ASN A 830 31.60 7.74 -16.43
C ASN A 830 30.70 8.97 -16.59
N GLU A 831 30.90 10.02 -15.77
CA GLU A 831 30.12 11.28 -15.84
C GLU A 831 30.33 12.03 -17.17
N GLU A 832 31.57 12.10 -17.65
CA GLU A 832 31.92 12.75 -18.92
C GLU A 832 31.31 11.99 -20.11
N ILE A 833 31.45 10.66 -20.10
CA ILE A 833 30.93 9.79 -21.17
C ILE A 833 29.41 9.87 -21.27
N VAL A 834 28.69 9.88 -20.14
CA VAL A 834 27.24 10.05 -20.13
C VAL A 834 26.83 11.38 -20.76
N LYS A 835 27.59 12.45 -20.55
CA LYS A 835 27.32 13.75 -21.17
C LYS A 835 27.54 13.69 -22.69
N ASP A 836 28.65 13.15 -23.15
CA ASP A 836 28.95 13.01 -24.60
C ASP A 836 27.93 12.12 -25.32
N LEU A 837 27.55 10.98 -24.70
CA LEU A 837 26.50 10.11 -25.23
C LEU A 837 25.16 10.85 -25.38
N ARG A 838 24.76 11.64 -24.36
CA ARG A 838 23.53 12.43 -24.42
C ARG A 838 23.58 13.50 -25.50
N GLU A 839 24.70 14.20 -25.66
CA GLU A 839 24.91 15.18 -26.73
C GLU A 839 24.80 14.54 -28.13
N LYS A 840 25.22 13.27 -28.26
CA LYS A 840 25.10 12.48 -29.48
C LYS A 840 23.77 11.73 -29.63
N GLY A 841 22.78 12.04 -28.77
CA GLY A 841 21.42 11.51 -28.88
C GLY A 841 21.22 10.11 -28.30
N TYR A 842 22.10 9.64 -27.41
CA TYR A 842 21.94 8.41 -26.65
C TYR A 842 21.66 8.73 -25.18
N PHE A 843 20.43 8.48 -24.73
CA PHE A 843 20.06 8.71 -23.34
C PHE A 843 20.43 7.52 -22.48
N VAL A 844 21.55 7.67 -21.76
CA VAL A 844 22.01 6.78 -20.69
C VAL A 844 22.04 7.54 -19.36
N VAL A 845 22.14 6.78 -18.28
CA VAL A 845 22.07 7.30 -16.91
C VAL A 845 23.22 6.74 -16.09
N LEU A 846 23.65 7.49 -15.08
CA LEU A 846 24.47 6.92 -14.02
C LEU A 846 23.55 6.29 -13.00
N GLN A 847 23.94 5.12 -12.52
CA GLN A 847 23.26 4.47 -11.40
C GLN A 847 23.28 5.43 -10.19
N GLN A 848 22.11 5.65 -9.59
CA GLN A 848 21.97 6.51 -8.42
C GLN A 848 21.60 5.70 -7.19
N HIS A 849 22.23 6.03 -6.06
CA HIS A 849 22.01 5.35 -4.79
C HIS A 849 21.76 6.35 -3.66
N LEU A 850 20.76 6.06 -2.82
CA LEU A 850 20.47 6.78 -1.58
C LEU A 850 21.49 6.49 -0.48
N ASP A 851 22.04 5.28 -0.48
CA ASP A 851 22.99 4.80 0.54
C ASP A 851 24.32 4.50 -0.14
N GLU A 852 25.35 5.30 0.13
CA GLU A 852 26.69 5.10 -0.43
C GLU A 852 27.30 3.78 0.07
N ASP A 853 26.86 3.23 1.20
CA ASP A 853 27.31 1.91 1.69
C ASP A 853 26.72 0.74 0.89
N TRP A 854 25.61 0.95 0.15
CA TRP A 854 24.97 -0.11 -0.64
C TRP A 854 25.64 -0.29 -2.01
N CYS A 855 26.02 0.80 -2.67
CA CYS A 855 26.76 0.77 -3.92
C CYS A 855 27.50 2.10 -4.14
N GLN A 856 28.83 2.06 -4.05
CA GLN A 856 29.69 3.25 -4.16
C GLN A 856 29.97 3.65 -5.62
N ASN A 857 29.76 2.73 -6.56
CA ASN A 857 30.19 2.91 -7.94
C ASN A 857 29.07 3.49 -8.81
N LYS A 858 29.32 4.65 -9.42
CA LYS A 858 28.42 5.28 -10.39
C LYS A 858 28.65 4.70 -11.78
N TYR A 859 28.14 3.50 -12.04
CA TYR A 859 28.23 2.88 -13.36
C TYR A 859 27.31 3.55 -14.37
N ILE A 860 27.68 3.52 -15.65
CA ILE A 860 26.77 3.90 -16.74
C ILE A 860 25.79 2.75 -16.93
N ARG A 861 24.51 2.98 -16.68
CA ARG A 861 23.45 2.00 -16.90
C ARG A 861 22.84 2.18 -18.28
N LEU A 862 22.70 1.06 -18.97
CA LEU A 862 21.89 0.93 -20.17
C LEU A 862 21.19 -0.43 -20.23
N CYS A 863 20.21 -0.53 -21.10
CA CYS A 863 19.43 -1.71 -21.37
C CYS A 863 19.44 -2.04 -22.86
N ILE A 864 19.72 -3.30 -23.17
CA ILE A 864 19.71 -3.84 -24.52
C ILE A 864 18.29 -4.29 -24.86
N GLY A 865 17.51 -3.36 -25.38
CA GLY A 865 16.13 -3.58 -25.81
C GLY A 865 15.96 -3.58 -27.34
N LYS A 866 14.73 -3.88 -27.76
CA LYS A 866 14.29 -3.96 -29.17
C LYS A 866 14.74 -2.77 -30.05
N ASP A 867 14.76 -1.57 -29.49
CA ASP A 867 15.08 -0.32 -30.22
C ASP A 867 16.59 -0.09 -30.45
N PHE A 868 17.46 -0.84 -29.76
CA PHE A 868 18.91 -0.72 -29.86
C PHE A 868 19.46 -1.65 -30.95
N THR A 869 19.11 -1.33 -32.21
CA THR A 869 19.53 -2.09 -33.39
C THR A 869 21.05 -2.14 -33.55
N GLN A 870 21.56 -3.14 -34.28
CA GLN A 870 23.01 -3.31 -34.51
C GLN A 870 23.72 -2.04 -35.02
N ASP A 871 23.13 -1.29 -35.95
CA ASP A 871 23.75 -0.06 -36.47
C ASP A 871 23.95 1.00 -35.38
N LYS A 872 22.93 1.17 -34.52
CA LYS A 872 22.98 2.05 -33.35
C LYS A 872 23.97 1.54 -32.31
N MET A 873 24.08 0.23 -32.11
CA MET A 873 25.10 -0.35 -31.23
C MET A 873 26.51 -0.01 -31.74
N ILE A 874 26.75 -0.12 -33.04
CA ILE A 874 28.04 0.22 -33.65
C ILE A 874 28.36 1.70 -33.43
N GLU A 875 27.41 2.60 -33.67
CA GLU A 875 27.60 4.03 -33.43
C GLU A 875 27.87 4.32 -31.95
N PHE A 876 27.04 3.80 -31.04
CA PHE A 876 27.20 3.93 -29.59
C PHE A 876 28.58 3.46 -29.13
N ILE A 877 29.04 2.29 -29.59
CA ILE A 877 30.33 1.72 -29.20
C ILE A 877 31.50 2.50 -29.82
N ASN A 878 31.36 3.04 -31.04
CA ASN A 878 32.38 3.92 -31.62
C ASN A 878 32.55 5.19 -30.78
N ILE A 879 31.47 5.74 -30.19
CA ILE A 879 31.56 6.88 -29.27
C ILE A 879 32.38 6.48 -28.04
N LEU A 880 32.05 5.33 -27.44
CA LEU A 880 32.75 4.80 -26.27
C LEU A 880 34.24 4.51 -26.54
N SER A 881 34.59 4.04 -27.73
CA SER A 881 35.98 3.71 -28.10
C SER A 881 36.96 4.90 -28.09
N ASN A 882 36.45 6.14 -27.97
CA ASN A 882 37.29 7.33 -27.84
C ASN A 882 37.85 7.53 -26.41
N TYR A 883 37.39 6.74 -25.43
CA TYR A 883 37.70 6.89 -24.01
C TYR A 883 38.61 5.79 -23.47
#